data_AF-A0AAD5F143-F1
#
_entry.id   AF-A0AAD5F143-F1
#
_cell.length_a   1.000
_cell.length_b   1.000
_cell.length_c   1.000
_cell.angle_alpha   90.00
_cell.angle_beta   90.00
_cell.angle_gamma   90.00
#
_symmetry.space_group_name_H-M   'P 1'
#
loop_
_entity.id
_entity.type
_entity.pdbx_description
1 polymer ?
#
loop_
_entity_poly.entity_id
_entity_poly.type
_entity_poly.pdbx_seq_one_letter_code
_entity_poly.pdbx_strand_id
1 'polypeptide(L)'
;MAPAAPSRTMPTYSPKAQAALLKAVKRIFEPRRSANSFDELHDGVVLGYILHELDPDFDPTDLEANTGTSRYLTNKRNIQNVYKGLFRFIRRQAPELGCQAKKFDYHAIAENPEPQGLCQLLAVMLSAAVMGPDNQKFVPRIQSGLDKQTQAEIMQIIQTVQQDILNSRGDDDLDEAIDAVMEARDIDLLVEEQNADLRQELDITKKALSDYITRLEHLQLSHEELKYEKEKNDRELEVLRKATQDGANSAEAIKSLEAQIHEQMEIIARHEEAIRRDSRIKAQLESEVQKLTERCKEADEFRDSAAEWRHKAEELEKKANTAERYKQKIESLQHVVKEVQNLRFEKGELQDQVRLLLDQQDKSSRARTAEDELTKMITQSEQHLWDERNQKTQLMRDYAALEDEVIRLRARQSHDENFIRDLQDQIQSGTPVESPALGMSIAGGAPTSLEDELNDAATEDGAQINVPLELSRLKAENDLLRSTVGSENTAPLRRELDEEKKQRAHLQKSYNDIFEKHAVAQDQIEALINNMTDEGLVKAIHEANISNGVHVLTGDFYRTKAFINLRQDLMQTQFELEQAKKREKDLTAQVADQGRDLVAARAELSALGHEGADALKELKTADVVIISSLKSELDHAREELSYCVAERDAQQTQLVQALLDKDKLRKAVEEGGLLQDSNSGDGDAPDGDKKSELIAKLRTRLLEKRGQLERSETDKIELQRKLKAAHDGEAVAAQKAASDQIIRNLERENALIATAWYDLTSRLQSNHVVLQRRNDAPRSWLNKQRQMVNGQLPLRDSLYLY
;
A
#
# COMPACT_ATOMS: atom_id res chain seq x y z
N MET A 1 -57.79 68.24 -17.86
CA MET A 1 -57.62 69.03 -19.10
C MET A 1 -56.74 70.22 -18.75
N ALA A 2 -55.58 70.36 -19.40
CA ALA A 2 -54.82 71.61 -19.41
C ALA A 2 -55.11 72.33 -20.75
N PRO A 3 -55.11 73.67 -20.81
CA PRO A 3 -55.29 74.40 -22.05
C PRO A 3 -54.08 74.22 -22.97
N ALA A 4 -54.32 74.01 -24.26
CA ALA A 4 -53.25 73.89 -25.26
C ALA A 4 -52.67 75.27 -25.62
N ALA A 5 -51.35 75.35 -25.81
CA ALA A 5 -50.68 76.55 -26.29
C ALA A 5 -51.07 76.85 -27.77
N PRO A 6 -51.11 78.13 -28.19
CA PRO A 6 -51.43 78.48 -29.56
C PRO A 6 -50.34 78.00 -30.54
N SER A 7 -50.77 77.38 -31.64
CA SER A 7 -49.86 76.86 -32.67
C SER A 7 -49.15 78.00 -33.42
N ARG A 8 -47.80 78.01 -33.35
CA ARG A 8 -46.95 78.90 -34.14
C ARG A 8 -47.10 78.56 -35.63
N THR A 9 -47.81 79.39 -36.38
CA THR A 9 -47.94 79.23 -37.84
C THR A 9 -46.68 79.75 -38.54
N MET A 10 -46.09 78.92 -39.39
CA MET A 10 -44.87 79.28 -40.13
C MET A 10 -45.15 80.38 -41.16
N PRO A 11 -44.29 81.42 -41.28
CA PRO A 11 -44.46 82.43 -42.31
C PRO A 11 -44.23 81.79 -43.68
N THR A 12 -45.21 81.98 -44.58
CA THR A 12 -45.20 81.44 -45.94
C THR A 12 -44.75 82.53 -46.93
N TYR A 13 -43.75 82.26 -47.75
CA TYR A 13 -43.25 83.22 -48.74
C TYR A 13 -44.02 83.08 -50.05
N SER A 14 -44.40 84.21 -50.65
CA SER A 14 -45.03 84.22 -51.97
C SER A 14 -44.07 83.67 -53.03
N PRO A 15 -44.54 83.11 -54.16
CA PRO A 15 -43.65 82.68 -55.25
C PRO A 15 -42.74 83.80 -55.79
N LYS A 16 -43.15 85.08 -55.64
CA LYS A 16 -42.31 86.24 -55.98
C LYS A 16 -41.19 86.44 -54.95
N ALA A 17 -41.52 86.35 -53.65
CA ALA A 17 -40.55 86.43 -52.56
C ALA A 17 -39.54 85.28 -52.60
N GLN A 18 -39.99 84.05 -52.90
CA GLN A 18 -39.11 82.89 -53.14
C GLN A 18 -38.16 83.15 -54.32
N ALA A 19 -38.68 83.58 -55.48
CA ALA A 19 -37.85 83.93 -56.64
C ALA A 19 -36.88 85.10 -56.35
N ALA A 20 -37.27 86.05 -55.50
CA ALA A 20 -36.42 87.16 -55.08
C ALA A 20 -35.27 86.70 -54.17
N LEU A 21 -35.53 85.82 -53.20
CA LEU A 21 -34.50 85.22 -52.33
C LEU A 21 -33.49 84.37 -53.13
N LEU A 22 -33.96 83.58 -54.10
CA LEU A 22 -33.07 82.82 -54.97
C LEU A 22 -32.23 83.73 -55.88
N LYS A 23 -32.80 84.83 -56.38
CA LYS A 23 -32.04 85.84 -57.14
C LYS A 23 -31.03 86.60 -56.28
N ALA A 24 -31.34 86.81 -55.00
CA ALA A 24 -30.44 87.37 -54.00
C ALA A 24 -29.19 86.50 -53.78
N VAL A 25 -29.33 85.17 -53.64
CA VAL A 25 -28.19 84.23 -53.56
C VAL A 25 -27.14 84.49 -54.65
N LYS A 26 -27.59 84.71 -55.89
CA LYS A 26 -26.72 84.88 -57.06
C LYS A 26 -26.14 86.30 -57.24
N ARG A 27 -26.72 87.33 -56.60
CA ARG A 27 -26.36 88.76 -56.82
C ARG A 27 -25.88 89.52 -55.59
N ILE A 28 -26.09 88.98 -54.39
CA ILE A 28 -25.68 89.60 -53.11
C ILE A 28 -24.49 88.87 -52.51
N PHE A 29 -24.47 87.53 -52.57
CA PHE A 29 -23.45 86.71 -51.92
C PHE A 29 -22.41 86.12 -52.88
N GLU A 30 -22.70 86.12 -54.18
CA GLU A 30 -21.81 85.67 -55.27
C GLU A 30 -20.99 84.37 -54.96
N PRO A 31 -21.60 83.32 -54.35
CA PRO A 31 -20.84 82.20 -53.80
C PRO A 31 -20.15 81.38 -54.90
N ARG A 32 -18.98 80.80 -54.58
CA ARG A 32 -18.13 80.00 -55.50
C ARG A 32 -18.91 78.96 -56.32
N ARG A 33 -19.97 78.40 -55.74
CA ARG A 33 -20.99 77.60 -56.42
C ARG A 33 -22.34 78.29 -56.18
N SER A 34 -22.99 78.75 -57.24
CA SER A 34 -24.23 79.52 -57.18
C SER A 34 -25.43 78.72 -57.68
N ALA A 35 -26.60 78.94 -57.10
CA ALA A 35 -27.85 78.23 -57.41
C ALA A 35 -28.78 79.04 -58.34
N ASN A 36 -29.55 78.31 -59.15
CA ASN A 36 -30.57 78.77 -60.07
C ASN A 36 -31.92 78.06 -59.82
N SER A 37 -31.92 76.91 -59.14
CA SER A 37 -33.12 76.27 -58.55
C SER A 37 -32.94 76.01 -57.04
N PHE A 38 -34.03 75.85 -56.32
CA PHE A 38 -34.00 75.45 -54.90
C PHE A 38 -33.39 74.06 -54.70
N ASP A 39 -33.51 73.16 -55.69
CA ASP A 39 -32.91 71.82 -55.69
C ASP A 39 -31.37 71.87 -55.51
N GLU A 40 -30.73 72.94 -56.00
CA GLU A 40 -29.29 73.16 -55.90
C GLU A 40 -28.85 73.71 -54.53
N LEU A 41 -29.80 74.01 -53.64
CA LEU A 41 -29.58 74.38 -52.23
C LEU A 41 -29.82 73.21 -51.26
N HIS A 42 -30.48 72.13 -51.70
CA HIS A 42 -30.84 70.98 -50.86
C HIS A 42 -29.63 70.22 -50.29
N ASP A 43 -28.42 70.39 -50.85
CA ASP A 43 -27.19 69.77 -50.33
C ASP A 43 -26.52 70.54 -49.19
N GLY A 44 -27.04 71.72 -48.84
CA GLY A 44 -26.49 72.61 -47.81
C GLY A 44 -25.20 73.32 -48.20
N VAL A 45 -24.50 72.89 -49.26
CA VAL A 45 -23.14 73.35 -49.58
C VAL A 45 -23.14 74.81 -50.02
N VAL A 46 -24.08 75.21 -50.88
CA VAL A 46 -24.21 76.62 -51.31
C VAL A 46 -24.55 77.54 -50.13
N LEU A 47 -25.39 77.07 -49.20
CA LEU A 47 -25.76 77.79 -47.98
C LEU A 47 -24.57 77.92 -47.02
N GLY A 48 -23.70 76.91 -46.96
CA GLY A 48 -22.42 76.97 -46.24
C GLY A 48 -21.43 77.98 -46.81
N TYR A 49 -21.35 78.11 -48.14
CA TYR A 49 -20.54 79.16 -48.77
C TYR A 49 -21.10 80.57 -48.57
N ILE A 50 -22.43 80.73 -48.51
CA ILE A 50 -23.07 82.00 -48.11
C ILE A 50 -22.75 82.32 -46.66
N LEU A 51 -22.86 81.33 -45.77
CA LEU A 51 -22.50 81.49 -44.35
C LEU A 51 -21.02 81.84 -44.17
N HIS A 52 -20.10 81.26 -44.94
CA HIS A 52 -18.68 81.62 -44.90
C HIS A 52 -18.40 83.07 -45.37
N GLU A 53 -19.25 83.65 -46.24
CA GLU A 53 -19.14 85.07 -46.63
C GLU A 53 -19.71 86.04 -45.56
N LEU A 54 -20.39 85.51 -44.54
CA LEU A 54 -20.91 86.21 -43.37
C LEU A 54 -20.03 86.00 -42.12
N ASP A 55 -19.66 84.75 -41.85
CA ASP A 55 -18.79 84.30 -40.77
C ASP A 55 -17.57 83.55 -41.32
N PRO A 56 -16.42 84.23 -41.47
CA PRO A 56 -15.17 83.60 -41.94
C PRO A 56 -14.67 82.44 -41.06
N ASP A 57 -15.11 82.31 -39.81
CA ASP A 57 -14.72 81.23 -38.90
C ASP A 57 -15.53 79.93 -39.13
N PHE A 58 -16.57 79.97 -39.99
CA PHE A 58 -17.26 78.78 -40.46
C PHE A 58 -16.57 78.25 -41.73
N ASP A 59 -15.80 77.16 -41.62
CA ASP A 59 -15.17 76.53 -42.80
C ASP A 59 -16.21 75.68 -43.58
N PRO A 60 -16.54 76.03 -44.84
CA PRO A 60 -17.46 75.24 -45.66
C PRO A 60 -16.85 73.91 -46.14
N THR A 61 -15.56 73.66 -45.89
CA THR A 61 -14.85 72.41 -46.21
C THR A 61 -15.24 71.27 -45.26
N ASP A 62 -15.74 71.58 -44.05
CA ASP A 62 -16.28 70.61 -43.09
C ASP A 62 -17.66 70.06 -43.50
N LEU A 63 -18.25 70.56 -44.60
CA LEU A 63 -19.50 70.04 -45.16
C LEU A 63 -19.21 68.83 -46.06
N GLU A 64 -19.89 67.73 -45.78
CA GLU A 64 -19.70 66.46 -46.49
C GLU A 64 -20.03 66.60 -47.98
N ALA A 65 -19.03 66.36 -48.84
CA ALA A 65 -19.25 66.17 -50.26
C ALA A 65 -20.03 64.87 -50.49
N ASN A 66 -21.08 64.93 -51.32
CA ASN A 66 -22.00 63.83 -51.63
C ASN A 66 -21.31 62.68 -52.38
N THR A 67 -20.58 61.84 -51.63
CA THR A 67 -19.67 60.80 -52.14
C THR A 67 -19.89 59.44 -51.47
N GLY A 68 -20.97 59.30 -50.68
CA GLY A 68 -21.27 58.13 -49.84
C GLY A 68 -22.73 57.67 -49.92
N THR A 69 -23.04 56.59 -49.20
CA THR A 69 -24.19 55.69 -49.47
C THR A 69 -25.58 56.24 -49.11
N SER A 70 -25.72 57.46 -48.58
CA SER A 70 -27.03 58.10 -48.38
C SER A 70 -26.97 59.62 -48.50
N ARG A 71 -27.20 60.11 -49.74
CA ARG A 71 -27.30 61.53 -50.08
C ARG A 71 -28.26 62.32 -49.18
N TYR A 72 -29.34 61.67 -48.74
CA TYR A 72 -30.33 62.28 -47.83
C TYR A 72 -29.74 62.62 -46.45
N LEU A 73 -28.98 61.69 -45.85
CA LEU A 73 -28.39 61.89 -44.52
C LEU A 73 -27.24 62.91 -44.55
N THR A 74 -26.41 62.88 -45.60
CA THR A 74 -25.36 63.89 -45.85
C THR A 74 -25.97 65.28 -46.04
N ASN A 75 -27.03 65.42 -46.86
CA ASN A 75 -27.76 66.68 -47.02
C ASN A 75 -28.33 67.20 -45.68
N LYS A 76 -29.00 66.33 -44.90
CA LYS A 76 -29.56 66.66 -43.58
C LYS A 76 -28.46 67.15 -42.62
N ARG A 77 -27.32 66.45 -42.55
CA ARG A 77 -26.16 66.84 -41.73
C ARG A 77 -25.59 68.19 -42.16
N ASN A 78 -25.43 68.43 -43.45
CA ASN A 78 -24.91 69.69 -43.98
C ASN A 78 -25.82 70.87 -43.63
N ILE A 79 -27.14 70.75 -43.81
CA ILE A 79 -28.10 71.81 -43.44
C ILE A 79 -28.10 72.05 -41.92
N GLN A 80 -28.01 71.01 -41.09
CA GLN A 80 -27.86 71.16 -39.63
C GLN A 80 -26.56 71.87 -39.24
N ASN A 81 -25.43 71.56 -39.88
CA ASN A 81 -24.15 72.22 -39.63
C ASN A 81 -24.21 73.71 -40.00
N VAL A 82 -24.78 74.04 -41.16
CA VAL A 82 -24.98 75.42 -41.62
C VAL A 82 -25.93 76.19 -40.67
N TYR A 83 -27.03 75.58 -40.22
CA TYR A 83 -27.91 76.23 -39.25
C TYR A 83 -27.20 76.52 -37.91
N LYS A 84 -26.44 75.54 -37.38
CA LYS A 84 -25.65 75.72 -36.15
C LYS A 84 -24.59 76.82 -36.29
N GLY A 85 -23.93 76.89 -37.44
CA GLY A 85 -22.98 77.96 -37.74
C GLY A 85 -23.65 79.34 -37.84
N LEU A 86 -24.79 79.43 -38.54
CA LEU A 86 -25.57 80.67 -38.65
C LEU A 86 -26.08 81.15 -37.29
N PHE A 87 -26.53 80.24 -36.41
CA PHE A 87 -26.95 80.62 -35.06
C PHE A 87 -25.78 81.12 -34.20
N ARG A 88 -24.60 80.49 -34.31
CA ARG A 88 -23.37 80.98 -33.67
C ARG A 88 -22.97 82.38 -34.17
N PHE A 89 -23.05 82.61 -35.48
CA PHE A 89 -22.81 83.93 -36.09
C PHE A 89 -23.79 84.98 -35.57
N ILE A 90 -25.10 84.68 -35.62
CA ILE A 90 -26.17 85.55 -35.13
C ILE A 90 -25.93 85.93 -33.66
N ARG A 91 -25.72 84.95 -32.77
CA ARG A 91 -25.42 85.21 -31.36
C ARG A 91 -24.20 86.12 -31.17
N ARG A 92 -23.16 85.97 -31.99
CA ARG A 92 -21.89 86.70 -31.87
C ARG A 92 -21.89 88.10 -32.47
N GLN A 93 -22.58 88.31 -33.59
CA GLN A 93 -22.45 89.54 -34.41
C GLN A 93 -23.77 90.23 -34.76
N ALA A 94 -24.92 89.57 -34.59
CA ALA A 94 -26.24 90.15 -34.87
C ALA A 94 -27.32 89.61 -33.90
N PRO A 95 -27.12 89.71 -32.57
CA PRO A 95 -27.90 88.95 -31.58
C PRO A 95 -29.41 89.27 -31.60
N GLU A 96 -29.81 90.44 -32.08
CA GLU A 96 -31.22 90.80 -32.28
C GLU A 96 -31.97 89.79 -33.18
N LEU A 97 -31.29 89.11 -34.11
CA LEU A 97 -31.87 88.05 -34.94
C LEU A 97 -32.11 86.72 -34.21
N GLY A 98 -31.70 86.58 -32.95
CA GLY A 98 -31.87 85.35 -32.17
C GLY A 98 -33.31 84.83 -32.10
N CYS A 99 -34.29 85.74 -32.10
CA CYS A 99 -35.72 85.36 -32.09
C CYS A 99 -36.16 84.61 -33.37
N GLN A 100 -35.48 84.80 -34.51
CA GLN A 100 -35.77 84.06 -35.73
C GLN A 100 -35.41 82.57 -35.57
N ALA A 101 -34.34 82.26 -34.83
CA ALA A 101 -33.99 80.88 -34.52
C ALA A 101 -35.01 80.20 -33.59
N LYS A 102 -35.69 80.95 -32.71
CA LYS A 102 -36.84 80.47 -31.92
C LYS A 102 -38.10 80.23 -32.77
N LYS A 103 -38.20 80.79 -33.99
CA LYS A 103 -39.40 80.70 -34.86
C LYS A 103 -39.38 79.56 -35.87
N PHE A 104 -38.21 79.12 -36.32
CA PHE A 104 -38.09 78.11 -37.40
C PHE A 104 -37.68 76.74 -36.86
N ASP A 105 -38.46 75.71 -37.20
CA ASP A 105 -38.05 74.32 -36.93
C ASP A 105 -36.98 73.87 -37.93
N TYR A 106 -35.73 74.10 -37.55
CA TYR A 106 -34.56 73.71 -38.33
C TYR A 106 -34.35 72.19 -38.39
N HIS A 107 -34.96 71.40 -37.51
CA HIS A 107 -34.96 69.95 -37.65
C HIS A 107 -35.88 69.53 -38.79
N ALA A 108 -37.09 70.09 -38.86
CA ALA A 108 -38.01 69.88 -39.98
C ALA A 108 -37.41 70.34 -41.32
N ILE A 109 -36.74 71.51 -41.37
CA ILE A 109 -36.09 72.02 -42.59
C ILE A 109 -34.90 71.15 -43.02
N ALA A 110 -34.12 70.60 -42.08
CA ALA A 110 -33.02 69.69 -42.43
C ALA A 110 -33.50 68.29 -42.80
N GLU A 111 -34.63 67.84 -42.24
CA GLU A 111 -35.30 66.57 -42.56
C GLU A 111 -35.97 66.62 -43.95
N ASN A 112 -36.72 67.67 -44.23
CA ASN A 112 -37.33 67.92 -45.54
C ASN A 112 -36.99 69.36 -45.98
N PRO A 113 -35.94 69.55 -46.81
CA PRO A 113 -35.50 70.87 -47.26
C PRO A 113 -36.41 71.45 -48.35
N GLU A 114 -37.70 71.60 -48.04
CA GLU A 114 -38.68 72.21 -48.93
C GLU A 114 -38.27 73.64 -49.32
N PRO A 115 -38.62 74.13 -50.53
CA PRO A 115 -38.33 75.49 -50.96
C PRO A 115 -38.77 76.57 -49.96
N GLN A 116 -39.86 76.33 -49.23
CA GLN A 116 -40.36 77.25 -48.21
C GLN A 116 -39.45 77.33 -46.97
N GLY A 117 -38.93 76.19 -46.49
CA GLY A 117 -37.97 76.14 -45.38
C GLY A 117 -36.60 76.69 -45.77
N LEU A 118 -36.13 76.37 -46.99
CA LEU A 118 -34.91 76.95 -47.54
C LEU A 118 -35.03 78.48 -47.71
N CYS A 119 -36.21 79.01 -48.06
CA CYS A 119 -36.46 80.45 -48.08
C CYS A 119 -36.43 81.08 -46.69
N GLN A 120 -36.86 80.39 -45.63
CA GLN A 120 -36.74 80.90 -44.25
C GLN A 120 -35.27 81.03 -43.85
N LEU A 121 -34.46 80.01 -44.11
CA LEU A 121 -33.01 80.06 -43.86
C LEU A 121 -32.31 81.17 -44.67
N LEU A 122 -32.65 81.32 -45.95
CA LEU A 122 -32.13 82.41 -46.79
C LEU A 122 -32.59 83.80 -46.34
N ALA A 123 -33.83 83.95 -45.87
CA ALA A 123 -34.35 85.21 -45.36
C ALA A 123 -33.62 85.63 -44.07
N VAL A 124 -33.30 84.69 -43.18
CA VAL A 124 -32.47 84.94 -42.00
C VAL A 124 -31.04 85.28 -42.39
N MET A 125 -30.40 84.54 -43.31
CA MET A 125 -29.06 84.87 -43.83
C MET A 125 -28.99 86.26 -44.47
N LEU A 126 -29.99 86.62 -45.28
CA LEU A 126 -30.11 87.94 -45.91
C LEU A 126 -30.36 89.05 -44.89
N SER A 127 -31.14 88.77 -43.86
CA SER A 127 -31.37 89.71 -42.76
C SER A 127 -30.09 89.91 -41.92
N ALA A 128 -29.32 88.84 -41.69
CA ALA A 128 -28.01 88.90 -41.02
C ALA A 128 -26.97 89.65 -41.86
N ALA A 129 -27.01 89.54 -43.19
CA ALA A 129 -26.18 90.33 -44.11
C ALA A 129 -26.48 91.84 -44.06
N VAL A 130 -27.73 92.22 -43.78
CA VAL A 130 -28.19 93.62 -43.78
C VAL A 130 -28.18 94.27 -42.39
N MET A 131 -28.25 93.48 -41.32
CA MET A 131 -28.26 93.97 -39.94
C MET A 131 -26.99 93.62 -39.14
N GLY A 132 -26.17 92.69 -39.61
CA GLY A 132 -24.82 92.44 -39.08
C GLY A 132 -23.80 93.52 -39.49
N PRO A 133 -22.55 93.41 -39.00
CA PRO A 133 -21.54 94.47 -39.13
C PRO A 133 -21.14 94.78 -40.57
N ASP A 134 -21.16 93.78 -41.45
CA ASP A 134 -20.78 93.90 -42.87
C ASP A 134 -21.89 94.51 -43.76
N ASN A 135 -22.95 95.11 -43.20
CA ASN A 135 -24.06 95.65 -43.98
C ASN A 135 -23.66 96.70 -45.04
N GLN A 136 -22.55 97.41 -44.84
CA GLN A 136 -21.97 98.36 -45.80
C GLN A 136 -21.53 97.69 -47.12
N LYS A 137 -21.23 96.39 -47.10
CA LYS A 137 -20.90 95.56 -48.28
C LYS A 137 -22.17 95.06 -48.98
N PHE A 138 -23.16 94.60 -48.21
CA PHE A 138 -24.34 93.91 -48.75
C PHE A 138 -25.49 94.84 -49.17
N VAL A 139 -25.73 95.94 -48.46
CA VAL A 139 -26.81 96.88 -48.78
C VAL A 139 -26.61 97.56 -50.15
N PRO A 140 -25.40 98.02 -50.54
CA PRO A 140 -25.17 98.52 -51.90
C PRO A 140 -25.35 97.44 -52.97
N ARG A 141 -24.93 96.18 -52.72
CA ARG A 141 -25.18 95.06 -53.64
C ARG A 141 -26.68 94.84 -53.89
N ILE A 142 -27.53 94.96 -52.86
CA ILE A 142 -29.00 94.95 -53.02
C ILE A 142 -29.47 96.11 -53.89
N GLN A 143 -29.00 97.33 -53.63
CA GLN A 143 -29.45 98.55 -54.30
C GLN A 143 -29.01 98.66 -55.77
N SER A 144 -27.89 98.03 -56.17
CA SER A 144 -27.36 98.10 -57.55
C SER A 144 -27.47 96.79 -58.34
N GLY A 145 -27.45 95.62 -57.68
CA GLY A 145 -27.38 94.30 -58.33
C GLY A 145 -28.73 93.67 -58.69
N LEU A 146 -29.83 94.31 -58.31
CA LEU A 146 -31.20 93.79 -58.45
C LEU A 146 -32.13 94.85 -59.07
N ASP A 147 -33.22 94.39 -59.71
CA ASP A 147 -34.27 95.27 -60.20
C ASP A 147 -35.22 95.74 -59.08
N LYS A 148 -35.91 96.86 -59.33
CA LYS A 148 -36.80 97.50 -58.35
C LYS A 148 -37.93 96.60 -57.83
N GLN A 149 -38.39 95.62 -58.60
CA GLN A 149 -39.43 94.70 -58.14
C GLN A 149 -38.86 93.66 -57.17
N THR A 150 -37.70 93.07 -57.50
CA THR A 150 -36.97 92.17 -56.60
C THR A 150 -36.53 92.88 -55.32
N GLN A 151 -36.08 94.14 -55.42
CA GLN A 151 -35.73 94.98 -54.26
C GLN A 151 -36.92 95.22 -53.32
N ALA A 152 -38.12 95.43 -53.87
CA ALA A 152 -39.33 95.63 -53.06
C ALA A 152 -39.71 94.37 -52.26
N GLU A 153 -39.69 93.19 -52.89
CA GLU A 153 -39.97 91.92 -52.22
C GLU A 153 -38.92 91.64 -51.12
N ILE A 154 -37.64 91.89 -51.37
CA ILE A 154 -36.55 91.75 -50.36
C ILE A 154 -36.70 92.74 -49.21
N MET A 155 -37.02 94.01 -49.50
CA MET A 155 -37.28 95.02 -48.46
C MET A 155 -38.44 94.59 -47.57
N GLN A 156 -39.52 94.04 -48.15
CA GLN A 156 -40.67 93.54 -47.39
C GLN A 156 -40.29 92.34 -46.50
N ILE A 157 -39.43 91.42 -46.97
CA ILE A 157 -38.91 90.31 -46.16
C ILE A 157 -38.10 90.86 -44.96
N ILE A 158 -37.16 91.78 -45.19
CA ILE A 158 -36.31 92.36 -44.14
C ILE A 158 -37.17 93.14 -43.12
N GLN A 159 -38.15 93.92 -43.57
CA GLN A 159 -39.10 94.63 -42.69
C GLN A 159 -39.95 93.66 -41.85
N THR A 160 -40.33 92.52 -42.40
CA THR A 160 -41.07 91.48 -41.66
C THR A 160 -40.19 90.90 -40.54
N VAL A 161 -38.92 90.60 -40.83
CA VAL A 161 -37.96 90.11 -39.84
C VAL A 161 -37.66 91.19 -38.77
N GLN A 162 -37.54 92.46 -39.15
CA GLN A 162 -37.36 93.57 -38.20
C GLN A 162 -38.57 93.77 -37.28
N GLN A 163 -39.80 93.69 -37.81
CA GLN A 163 -41.00 93.75 -36.98
C GLN A 163 -41.09 92.57 -36.01
N ASP A 164 -40.64 91.38 -36.43
CA ASP A 164 -40.56 90.21 -35.56
C ASP A 164 -39.56 90.35 -34.41
N ILE A 165 -38.42 91.00 -34.64
CA ILE A 165 -37.44 91.34 -33.59
C ILE A 165 -38.06 92.30 -32.57
N LEU A 166 -38.79 93.33 -33.02
CA LEU A 166 -39.49 94.26 -32.14
C LEU A 166 -40.58 93.56 -31.31
N ASN A 167 -41.25 92.56 -31.89
CA ASN A 167 -42.30 91.78 -31.24
C ASN A 167 -41.77 90.77 -30.21
N SER A 168 -40.46 90.48 -30.16
CA SER A 168 -39.87 89.43 -29.31
C SER A 168 -39.06 89.92 -28.11
N ARG A 169 -38.94 91.25 -27.89
CA ARG A 169 -38.18 91.86 -26.78
C ARG A 169 -38.89 91.74 -25.42
N GLY A 170 -39.13 90.50 -24.98
CA GLY A 170 -39.86 90.17 -23.75
C GLY A 170 -39.93 88.67 -23.47
N ASP A 171 -38.93 87.92 -23.94
CA ASP A 171 -38.78 86.45 -23.76
C ASP A 171 -37.34 86.12 -23.28
N ASP A 172 -36.69 87.13 -22.68
CA ASP A 172 -35.25 87.18 -22.39
C ASP A 172 -34.88 86.22 -21.25
N ASP A 173 -35.78 86.02 -20.27
CA ASP A 173 -35.65 85.05 -19.17
C ASP A 173 -35.46 83.59 -19.66
N LEU A 174 -35.85 83.29 -20.92
CA LEU A 174 -35.67 81.96 -21.52
C LEU A 174 -34.31 81.81 -22.20
N ASP A 175 -33.65 82.89 -22.59
CA ASP A 175 -32.33 82.81 -23.26
C ASP A 175 -31.19 82.56 -22.26
N GLU A 176 -31.26 83.08 -21.03
CA GLU A 176 -30.28 82.74 -19.98
C GLU A 176 -30.37 81.25 -19.57
N ALA A 177 -31.57 80.65 -19.66
CA ALA A 177 -31.75 79.20 -19.47
C ALA A 177 -31.19 78.35 -20.62
N ILE A 178 -31.14 78.87 -21.85
CA ILE A 178 -30.49 78.23 -23.00
C ILE A 178 -28.98 78.41 -22.92
N ASP A 179 -28.51 79.54 -22.39
CA ASP A 179 -27.09 79.82 -22.19
C ASP A 179 -26.44 78.92 -21.14
N ALA A 180 -27.13 78.62 -20.03
CA ALA A 180 -26.70 77.61 -19.07
C ALA A 180 -26.48 76.21 -19.71
N VAL A 181 -27.23 75.88 -20.77
CA VAL A 181 -27.14 74.62 -21.53
C VAL A 181 -26.04 74.66 -22.61
N MET A 182 -25.41 75.81 -22.85
CA MET A 182 -24.30 75.97 -23.79
C MET A 182 -22.95 76.31 -23.12
N GLU A 183 -22.96 77.00 -21.98
CA GLU A 183 -21.74 77.44 -21.29
C GLU A 183 -21.22 76.43 -20.27
N ALA A 184 -22.08 75.52 -19.78
CA ALA A 184 -21.68 74.37 -19.00
C ALA A 184 -20.86 73.40 -19.86
N ARG A 185 -19.57 73.65 -20.12
CA ARG A 185 -18.69 72.68 -20.81
C ARG A 185 -18.14 71.58 -19.89
N ASP A 186 -18.59 71.55 -18.64
CA ASP A 186 -18.70 70.31 -17.86
C ASP A 186 -19.87 69.41 -18.33
N ILE A 187 -20.64 69.81 -19.36
CA ILE A 187 -21.55 68.94 -20.11
C ILE A 187 -20.81 67.70 -20.61
N ASP A 188 -19.55 67.78 -21.04
CA ASP A 188 -18.84 66.57 -21.49
C ASP A 188 -18.73 65.52 -20.35
N LEU A 189 -18.66 65.95 -19.07
CA LEU A 189 -18.65 65.06 -17.91
C LEU A 189 -20.05 64.69 -17.42
N LEU A 190 -20.99 65.65 -17.35
CA LEU A 190 -22.37 65.42 -16.91
C LEU A 190 -23.17 64.61 -17.94
N VAL A 191 -22.87 64.76 -19.23
CA VAL A 191 -23.35 63.90 -20.33
C VAL A 191 -22.49 62.65 -20.47
N GLU A 192 -21.29 62.53 -19.89
CA GLU A 192 -20.65 61.21 -19.72
C GLU A 192 -21.33 60.42 -18.58
N GLU A 193 -21.66 61.05 -17.45
CA GLU A 193 -22.45 60.46 -16.36
C GLU A 193 -23.87 60.10 -16.84
N GLN A 194 -24.60 61.04 -17.47
CA GLN A 194 -25.90 60.74 -18.07
C GLN A 194 -25.81 59.77 -19.25
N ASN A 195 -24.71 59.69 -20.01
CA ASN A 195 -24.53 58.59 -20.98
C ASN A 195 -24.20 57.28 -20.29
N ALA A 196 -23.54 57.26 -19.13
CA ALA A 196 -23.30 56.03 -18.38
C ALA A 196 -24.63 55.50 -17.82
N ASP A 197 -25.43 56.37 -17.20
CA ASP A 197 -26.79 56.06 -16.75
C ASP A 197 -27.70 55.66 -17.92
N LEU A 198 -27.76 56.45 -19.00
CA LEU A 198 -28.57 56.10 -20.17
C LEU A 198 -28.06 54.83 -20.87
N ARG A 199 -26.76 54.52 -20.87
CA ARG A 199 -26.24 53.22 -21.36
C ARG A 199 -26.61 52.08 -20.42
N GLN A 200 -26.62 52.32 -19.11
CA GLN A 200 -27.04 51.35 -18.11
C GLN A 200 -28.55 51.08 -18.20
N GLU A 201 -29.39 52.10 -18.31
CA GLU A 201 -30.83 51.99 -18.60
C GLU A 201 -31.08 51.34 -19.97
N LEU A 202 -30.30 51.69 -21.00
CA LEU A 202 -30.40 51.09 -22.32
C LEU A 202 -29.96 49.61 -22.34
N ASP A 203 -29.00 49.21 -21.50
CA ASP A 203 -28.61 47.81 -21.35
C ASP A 203 -29.55 47.03 -20.39
N ILE A 204 -30.17 47.68 -19.41
CA ILE A 204 -31.25 47.11 -18.58
C ILE A 204 -32.50 46.90 -19.43
N THR A 205 -32.87 47.88 -20.27
CA THR A 205 -34.03 47.78 -21.18
C THR A 205 -33.76 46.86 -22.36
N LYS A 206 -32.53 46.75 -22.87
CA LYS A 206 -32.12 45.65 -23.78
C LYS A 206 -32.30 44.29 -23.13
N LYS A 207 -31.86 44.11 -21.87
CA LYS A 207 -32.01 42.84 -21.14
C LYS A 207 -33.48 42.52 -20.92
N ALA A 208 -34.26 43.46 -20.41
CA ALA A 208 -35.71 43.31 -20.31
C ALA A 208 -36.36 43.02 -21.68
N LEU A 209 -35.89 43.65 -22.77
CA LEU A 209 -36.36 43.37 -24.12
C LEU A 209 -35.95 41.97 -24.61
N SER A 210 -34.74 41.46 -24.32
CA SER A 210 -34.36 40.08 -24.61
C SER A 210 -35.13 39.07 -23.75
N ASP A 211 -35.46 39.43 -22.51
CA ASP A 211 -36.30 38.62 -21.62
C ASP A 211 -37.76 38.62 -22.09
N TYR A 212 -38.26 39.74 -22.64
CA TYR A 212 -39.56 39.81 -23.29
C TYR A 212 -39.57 39.11 -24.65
N ILE A 213 -38.49 39.16 -25.44
CA ILE A 213 -38.36 38.44 -26.72
C ILE A 213 -38.32 36.93 -26.44
N THR A 214 -37.43 36.44 -25.58
CA THR A 214 -37.38 35.01 -25.23
C THR A 214 -38.68 34.52 -24.57
N ARG A 215 -39.33 35.36 -23.75
CA ARG A 215 -40.68 35.05 -23.22
C ARG A 215 -41.76 35.06 -24.30
N LEU A 216 -41.67 35.92 -25.32
CA LEU A 216 -42.58 35.93 -26.46
C LEU A 216 -42.32 34.74 -27.38
N GLU A 217 -41.07 34.34 -27.61
CA GLU A 217 -40.67 33.14 -28.34
C GLU A 217 -41.17 31.89 -27.61
N HIS A 218 -40.96 31.77 -26.29
CA HIS A 218 -41.54 30.70 -25.48
C HIS A 218 -43.07 30.70 -25.49
N LEU A 219 -43.73 31.87 -25.49
CA LEU A 219 -45.18 31.98 -25.58
C LEU A 219 -45.71 31.66 -27.00
N GLN A 220 -44.95 31.99 -28.04
CA GLN A 220 -45.23 31.64 -29.43
C GLN A 220 -45.07 30.14 -29.65
N LEU A 221 -43.95 29.55 -29.23
CA LEU A 221 -43.74 28.10 -29.22
C LEU A 221 -44.84 27.39 -28.43
N SER A 222 -45.15 27.83 -27.20
CA SER A 222 -46.23 27.26 -26.41
C SER A 222 -47.62 27.43 -27.06
N HIS A 223 -47.86 28.54 -27.78
CA HIS A 223 -49.09 28.75 -28.55
C HIS A 223 -49.12 27.90 -29.84
N GLU A 224 -47.98 27.64 -30.48
CA GLU A 224 -47.85 26.77 -31.65
C GLU A 224 -47.98 25.29 -31.27
N GLU A 225 -47.39 24.87 -30.15
CA GLU A 225 -47.62 23.58 -29.49
C GLU A 225 -49.11 23.42 -29.12
N LEU A 226 -49.70 24.41 -28.43
CA LEU A 226 -51.11 24.38 -28.07
C LEU A 226 -52.02 24.40 -29.30
N LYS A 227 -51.65 25.11 -30.38
CA LYS A 227 -52.36 25.09 -31.67
C LYS A 227 -52.21 23.74 -32.37
N TYR A 228 -51.02 23.13 -32.36
CA TYR A 228 -50.76 21.81 -32.93
C TYR A 228 -51.57 20.75 -32.18
N GLU A 229 -51.52 20.75 -30.85
CA GLU A 229 -52.34 19.89 -30.00
C GLU A 229 -53.83 20.19 -30.16
N LYS A 230 -54.25 21.44 -30.33
CA LYS A 230 -55.66 21.78 -30.60
C LYS A 230 -56.11 21.28 -31.98
N GLU A 231 -55.29 21.41 -33.02
CA GLU A 231 -55.57 20.84 -34.35
C GLU A 231 -55.53 19.30 -34.35
N LYS A 232 -54.66 18.69 -33.54
CA LYS A 232 -54.61 17.23 -33.32
C LYS A 232 -55.86 16.76 -32.59
N ASN A 233 -56.26 17.42 -31.50
CA ASN A 233 -57.52 17.16 -30.81
C ASN A 233 -58.74 17.41 -31.72
N ASP A 234 -58.73 18.42 -32.60
CA ASP A 234 -59.78 18.62 -33.61
C ASP A 234 -59.81 17.46 -34.64
N ARG A 235 -58.65 16.96 -35.09
CA ARG A 235 -58.54 15.78 -35.98
C ARG A 235 -59.03 14.52 -35.27
N GLU A 236 -58.64 14.29 -34.03
CA GLU A 236 -59.07 13.17 -33.19
C GLU A 236 -60.58 13.24 -32.91
N LEU A 237 -61.13 14.42 -32.61
CA LEU A 237 -62.57 14.64 -32.46
C LEU A 237 -63.33 14.45 -33.78
N GLU A 238 -62.75 14.80 -34.93
CA GLU A 238 -63.35 14.56 -36.25
C GLU A 238 -63.30 13.07 -36.65
N VAL A 239 -62.23 12.36 -36.29
CA VAL A 239 -62.13 10.89 -36.41
C VAL A 239 -63.13 10.21 -35.47
N LEU A 240 -63.24 10.65 -34.21
CA LEU A 240 -64.22 10.15 -33.25
C LEU A 240 -65.65 10.45 -33.69
N ARG A 241 -65.94 11.63 -34.27
CA ARG A 241 -67.26 11.94 -34.85
C ARG A 241 -67.59 10.99 -35.98
N LYS A 242 -66.67 10.76 -36.92
CA LYS A 242 -66.85 9.77 -38.01
C LYS A 242 -67.02 8.35 -37.48
N ALA A 243 -66.21 7.93 -36.51
CA ALA A 243 -66.33 6.62 -35.86
C ALA A 243 -67.61 6.45 -35.01
N THR A 244 -68.21 7.56 -34.54
CA THR A 244 -69.49 7.56 -33.80
C THR A 244 -70.69 7.60 -34.77
N GLN A 245 -70.54 8.28 -35.90
CA GLN A 245 -71.58 8.42 -36.93
C GLN A 245 -71.64 7.19 -37.85
N ASP A 246 -70.49 6.59 -38.16
CA ASP A 246 -70.34 5.27 -38.78
C ASP A 246 -69.99 4.23 -37.71
N GLY A 247 -70.99 3.69 -37.02
CA GLY A 247 -70.82 2.71 -35.92
C GLY A 247 -70.11 1.38 -36.27
N ALA A 248 -69.71 1.19 -37.54
CA ALA A 248 -68.80 0.12 -37.97
C ALA A 248 -67.31 0.54 -37.88
N ASN A 249 -67.00 1.80 -38.22
CA ASN A 249 -65.63 2.32 -38.28
C ASN A 249 -64.98 2.39 -36.89
N SER A 250 -65.75 2.63 -35.83
CA SER A 250 -65.27 2.53 -34.44
C SER A 250 -64.84 1.11 -34.07
N ALA A 251 -65.59 0.08 -34.48
CA ALA A 251 -65.25 -1.31 -34.20
C ALA A 251 -63.99 -1.79 -34.96
N GLU A 252 -63.74 -1.26 -36.16
CA GLU A 252 -62.50 -1.53 -36.91
C GLU A 252 -61.30 -0.74 -36.36
N ALA A 253 -61.51 0.52 -35.96
CA ALA A 253 -60.47 1.31 -35.30
C ALA A 253 -60.03 0.70 -33.96
N ILE A 254 -60.97 0.20 -33.15
CA ILE A 254 -60.68 -0.52 -31.89
C ILE A 254 -59.82 -1.75 -32.18
N LYS A 255 -60.20 -2.60 -33.15
CA LYS A 255 -59.39 -3.77 -33.56
C LYS A 255 -58.00 -3.40 -34.07
N SER A 256 -57.86 -2.28 -34.78
CA SER A 256 -56.56 -1.77 -35.23
C SER A 256 -55.68 -1.33 -34.05
N LEU A 257 -56.26 -0.72 -33.02
CA LEU A 257 -55.55 -0.32 -31.80
C LEU A 257 -55.20 -1.55 -30.94
N GLU A 258 -56.11 -2.52 -30.80
CA GLU A 258 -55.85 -3.82 -30.15
C GLU A 258 -54.69 -4.55 -30.84
N ALA A 259 -54.68 -4.60 -32.18
CA ALA A 259 -53.58 -5.19 -32.95
C ALA A 259 -52.24 -4.46 -32.74
N GLN A 260 -52.23 -3.12 -32.76
CA GLN A 260 -51.02 -2.33 -32.47
C GLN A 260 -50.55 -2.51 -31.02
N ILE A 261 -51.45 -2.60 -30.05
CA ILE A 261 -51.11 -2.88 -28.65
C ILE A 261 -50.51 -4.28 -28.51
N HIS A 262 -51.05 -5.29 -29.21
CA HIS A 262 -50.44 -6.63 -29.27
C HIS A 262 -49.05 -6.62 -29.92
N GLU A 263 -48.85 -5.93 -31.04
CA GLU A 263 -47.55 -5.80 -31.69
C GLU A 263 -46.53 -5.09 -30.79
N GLN A 264 -46.92 -3.99 -30.13
CA GLN A 264 -46.05 -3.29 -29.17
C GLN A 264 -45.73 -4.15 -27.94
N MET A 265 -46.69 -4.92 -27.40
CA MET A 265 -46.42 -5.89 -26.33
C MET A 265 -45.44 -6.98 -26.77
N GLU A 266 -45.53 -7.47 -28.02
CA GLU A 266 -44.58 -8.46 -28.53
C GLU A 266 -43.18 -7.86 -28.73
N ILE A 267 -43.09 -6.62 -29.23
CA ILE A 267 -41.83 -5.86 -29.34
C ILE A 267 -41.20 -5.66 -27.95
N ILE A 268 -42.01 -5.27 -26.94
CA ILE A 268 -41.56 -5.15 -25.55
C ILE A 268 -41.06 -6.50 -25.04
N ALA A 269 -41.80 -7.60 -25.22
CA ALA A 269 -41.38 -8.93 -24.78
C ALA A 269 -40.04 -9.37 -25.41
N ARG A 270 -39.85 -9.14 -26.72
CA ARG A 270 -38.59 -9.40 -27.43
C ARG A 270 -37.44 -8.54 -26.88
N HIS A 271 -37.68 -7.27 -26.55
CA HIS A 271 -36.67 -6.38 -25.96
C HIS A 271 -36.35 -6.73 -24.50
N GLU A 272 -37.33 -7.08 -23.68
CA GLU A 272 -37.07 -7.58 -22.33
C GLU A 272 -36.27 -8.89 -22.35
N GLU A 273 -36.57 -9.80 -23.28
CA GLU A 273 -35.79 -11.02 -23.46
C GLU A 273 -34.37 -10.74 -23.96
N ALA A 274 -34.16 -9.71 -24.78
CA ALA A 274 -32.83 -9.21 -25.11
C ALA A 274 -32.09 -8.71 -23.85
N ILE A 275 -32.70 -7.81 -23.07
CA ILE A 275 -32.12 -7.31 -21.82
C ILE A 275 -31.80 -8.46 -20.84
N ARG A 276 -32.67 -9.48 -20.75
CA ARG A 276 -32.44 -10.69 -19.93
C ARG A 276 -31.28 -11.54 -20.45
N ARG A 277 -31.11 -11.69 -21.77
CA ARG A 277 -29.96 -12.39 -22.38
C ARG A 277 -28.67 -11.61 -22.14
N ASP A 278 -28.67 -10.31 -22.42
CA ASP A 278 -27.48 -9.47 -22.36
C ASP A 278 -27.01 -9.28 -20.91
N SER A 279 -27.94 -9.22 -19.95
CA SER A 279 -27.62 -9.24 -18.51
C SER A 279 -26.97 -10.56 -18.06
N ARG A 280 -27.38 -11.72 -18.62
CA ARG A 280 -26.75 -13.01 -18.34
C ARG A 280 -25.34 -13.08 -18.93
N ILE A 281 -25.16 -12.59 -20.17
CA ILE A 281 -23.84 -12.54 -20.83
C ILE A 281 -22.90 -11.61 -20.06
N LYS A 282 -23.39 -10.43 -19.63
CA LYS A 282 -22.61 -9.50 -18.80
C LYS A 282 -22.17 -10.14 -17.48
N ALA A 283 -23.08 -10.79 -16.75
CA ALA A 283 -22.73 -11.47 -15.50
C ALA A 283 -21.75 -12.65 -15.69
N GLN A 284 -21.82 -13.34 -16.83
CA GLN A 284 -20.83 -14.38 -17.20
C GLN A 284 -19.46 -13.77 -17.46
N LEU A 285 -19.38 -12.70 -18.25
CA LEU A 285 -18.13 -11.98 -18.54
C LEU A 285 -17.52 -11.34 -17.28
N GLU A 286 -18.34 -10.76 -16.40
CA GLU A 286 -17.86 -10.22 -15.11
C GLU A 286 -17.27 -11.32 -14.21
N SER A 287 -17.89 -12.51 -14.18
CA SER A 287 -17.34 -13.67 -13.46
C SER A 287 -16.09 -14.27 -14.12
N GLU A 288 -15.94 -14.17 -15.44
CA GLU A 288 -14.74 -14.59 -16.16
C GLU A 288 -13.58 -13.60 -15.95
N VAL A 289 -13.85 -12.29 -16.02
CA VAL A 289 -12.89 -11.24 -15.67
C VAL A 289 -12.40 -11.40 -14.23
N GLN A 290 -13.28 -11.66 -13.26
CA GLN A 290 -12.88 -11.93 -11.88
C GLN A 290 -11.87 -13.09 -11.80
N LYS A 291 -12.21 -14.26 -12.36
CA LYS A 291 -11.33 -15.44 -12.40
C LYS A 291 -10.01 -15.21 -13.12
N LEU A 292 -10.00 -14.39 -14.17
CA LEU A 292 -8.77 -14.00 -14.87
C LEU A 292 -7.92 -13.07 -14.00
N THR A 293 -8.52 -12.11 -13.27
CA THR A 293 -7.77 -11.26 -12.33
C THR A 293 -7.23 -12.01 -11.12
N GLU A 294 -7.93 -13.06 -10.65
CA GLU A 294 -7.44 -13.97 -9.61
C GLU A 294 -6.23 -14.76 -10.11
N ARG A 295 -6.33 -15.41 -11.28
CA ARG A 295 -5.21 -16.10 -11.93
C ARG A 295 -4.02 -15.21 -12.26
N CYS A 296 -4.23 -13.93 -12.56
CA CYS A 296 -3.13 -12.98 -12.73
C CYS A 296 -2.37 -12.76 -11.41
N LYS A 297 -3.06 -12.63 -10.27
CA LYS A 297 -2.42 -12.51 -8.95
C LYS A 297 -1.66 -13.77 -8.59
N GLU A 298 -2.26 -14.95 -8.76
CA GLU A 298 -1.58 -16.24 -8.60
C GLU A 298 -0.29 -16.31 -9.45
N ALA A 299 -0.35 -15.87 -10.71
CA ALA A 299 0.78 -15.84 -11.62
C ALA A 299 1.84 -14.74 -11.31
N ASP A 300 1.47 -13.70 -10.56
CA ASP A 300 2.41 -12.73 -9.98
C ASP A 300 3.08 -13.32 -8.72
N GLU A 301 2.32 -13.92 -7.81
CA GLU A 301 2.82 -14.58 -6.59
C GLU A 301 3.79 -15.75 -6.92
N PHE A 302 3.48 -16.56 -7.94
CA PHE A 302 4.40 -17.59 -8.43
C PHE A 302 5.65 -16.99 -9.10
N ARG A 303 5.56 -15.80 -9.73
CA ARG A 303 6.70 -15.12 -10.37
C ARG A 303 7.68 -14.58 -9.33
N ASP A 304 7.15 -13.98 -8.27
CA ASP A 304 7.93 -13.45 -7.15
C ASP A 304 8.56 -14.59 -6.35
N SER A 305 7.80 -15.65 -6.06
CA SER A 305 8.32 -16.91 -5.50
C SER A 305 9.48 -17.47 -6.35
N ALA A 306 9.32 -17.51 -7.68
CA ALA A 306 10.37 -17.97 -8.58
C ALA A 306 11.58 -17.02 -8.65
N ALA A 307 11.41 -15.73 -8.35
CA ALA A 307 12.51 -14.77 -8.23
C ALA A 307 13.28 -14.97 -6.91
N GLU A 308 12.59 -15.18 -5.79
CA GLU A 308 13.22 -15.59 -4.54
C GLU A 308 14.03 -16.88 -4.72
N TRP A 309 13.45 -17.92 -5.34
CA TRP A 309 14.16 -19.18 -5.57
C TRP A 309 15.38 -19.02 -6.49
N ARG A 310 15.32 -18.11 -7.48
CA ARG A 310 16.50 -17.74 -8.28
C ARG A 310 17.59 -17.08 -7.43
N HIS A 311 17.28 -16.09 -6.61
CA HIS A 311 18.29 -15.46 -5.74
C HIS A 311 18.83 -16.42 -4.67
N LYS A 312 18.00 -17.29 -4.09
CA LYS A 312 18.42 -18.37 -3.19
C LYS A 312 19.37 -19.35 -3.90
N ALA A 313 19.11 -19.68 -5.17
CA ALA A 313 20.00 -20.51 -5.98
C ALA A 313 21.33 -19.79 -6.29
N GLU A 314 21.31 -18.51 -6.70
CA GLU A 314 22.51 -17.70 -6.91
C GLU A 314 23.37 -17.58 -5.63
N GLU A 315 22.74 -17.45 -4.46
CA GLU A 315 23.44 -17.48 -3.17
C GLU A 315 24.10 -18.83 -2.89
N LEU A 316 23.39 -19.93 -3.14
CA LEU A 316 23.93 -21.28 -2.98
C LEU A 316 25.06 -21.54 -3.98
N GLU A 317 24.99 -21.03 -5.20
CA GLU A 317 26.06 -21.08 -6.20
C GLU A 317 27.28 -20.27 -5.74
N LYS A 318 27.10 -19.06 -5.19
CA LYS A 318 28.18 -18.27 -4.58
C LYS A 318 28.83 -19.00 -3.39
N LYS A 319 28.03 -19.68 -2.56
CA LYS A 319 28.50 -20.51 -1.43
C LYS A 319 29.23 -21.78 -1.90
N ALA A 320 28.77 -22.43 -2.96
CA ALA A 320 29.45 -23.56 -3.60
C ALA A 320 30.78 -23.14 -4.25
N ASN A 321 30.80 -22.02 -4.97
CA ASN A 321 32.01 -21.47 -5.58
C ASN A 321 33.07 -21.03 -4.54
N THR A 322 32.66 -20.57 -3.35
CA THR A 322 33.62 -20.31 -2.25
C THR A 322 34.08 -21.60 -1.57
N ALA A 323 33.19 -22.59 -1.36
CA ALA A 323 33.56 -23.91 -0.85
C ALA A 323 34.56 -24.63 -1.78
N GLU A 324 34.35 -24.60 -3.09
CA GLU A 324 35.25 -25.20 -4.08
C GLU A 324 36.60 -24.46 -4.12
N ARG A 325 36.64 -23.14 -3.96
CA ARG A 325 37.90 -22.38 -3.76
C ARG A 325 38.64 -22.79 -2.48
N TYR A 326 37.92 -23.02 -1.38
CA TYR A 326 38.54 -23.54 -0.14
C TYR A 326 39.06 -24.96 -0.31
N LYS A 327 38.31 -25.84 -0.99
CA LYS A 327 38.74 -27.20 -1.36
C LYS A 327 40.00 -27.18 -2.22
N GLN A 328 40.02 -26.40 -3.31
CA GLN A 328 41.21 -26.20 -4.14
C GLN A 328 42.39 -25.63 -3.33
N LYS A 329 42.13 -24.74 -2.36
CA LYS A 329 43.19 -24.23 -1.47
C LYS A 329 43.72 -25.33 -0.54
N ILE A 330 42.87 -26.17 0.03
CA ILE A 330 43.26 -27.34 0.84
C ILE A 330 44.06 -28.33 0.00
N GLU A 331 43.58 -28.69 -1.20
CA GLU A 331 44.27 -29.55 -2.17
C GLU A 331 45.66 -28.98 -2.52
N SER A 332 45.76 -27.66 -2.78
CA SER A 332 47.05 -26.98 -3.01
C SER A 332 48.00 -27.05 -1.81
N LEU A 333 47.48 -27.23 -0.59
CA LEU A 333 48.28 -27.35 0.64
C LEU A 333 48.60 -28.81 1.01
N GLN A 334 47.96 -29.82 0.38
CA GLN A 334 48.22 -31.23 0.70
C GLN A 334 49.68 -31.65 0.44
N HIS A 335 50.36 -31.04 -0.54
CA HIS A 335 51.78 -31.32 -0.76
C HIS A 335 52.65 -30.84 0.41
N VAL A 336 52.38 -29.62 0.93
CA VAL A 336 53.06 -29.07 2.11
C VAL A 336 52.78 -29.91 3.35
N VAL A 337 51.56 -30.43 3.52
CA VAL A 337 51.24 -31.35 4.63
C VAL A 337 52.05 -32.65 4.55
N LYS A 338 52.19 -33.23 3.35
CA LYS A 338 53.04 -34.41 3.12
C LYS A 338 54.52 -34.12 3.33
N GLU A 339 55.01 -32.97 2.86
CA GLU A 339 56.38 -32.51 3.09
C GLU A 339 56.68 -32.34 4.59
N VAL A 340 55.78 -31.71 5.35
CA VAL A 340 55.88 -31.59 6.81
C VAL A 340 55.79 -32.95 7.52
N GLN A 341 55.07 -33.93 6.97
CA GLN A 341 55.07 -35.30 7.49
C GLN A 341 56.40 -36.01 7.21
N ASN A 342 56.94 -35.90 6.00
CA ASN A 342 58.25 -36.46 5.63
C ASN A 342 59.37 -35.86 6.48
N LEU A 343 59.45 -34.53 6.59
CA LEU A 343 60.44 -33.84 7.42
C LEU A 343 60.33 -34.20 8.91
N ARG A 344 59.13 -34.56 9.41
CA ARG A 344 58.96 -35.10 10.77
C ARG A 344 59.48 -36.53 10.90
N PHE A 345 59.29 -37.36 9.89
CA PHE A 345 59.83 -38.71 9.84
C PHE A 345 61.37 -38.70 9.76
N GLU A 346 61.93 -37.95 8.81
CA GLU A 346 63.38 -37.74 8.65
C GLU A 346 64.02 -37.20 9.93
N LYS A 347 63.37 -36.22 10.60
CA LYS A 347 63.82 -35.74 11.90
C LYS A 347 63.82 -36.84 12.96
N GLY A 348 62.78 -37.67 13.01
CA GLY A 348 62.70 -38.80 13.94
C GLY A 348 63.83 -39.81 13.70
N GLU A 349 64.04 -40.19 12.44
CA GLU A 349 65.12 -41.10 12.04
C GLU A 349 66.50 -40.54 12.39
N LEU A 350 66.76 -39.25 12.13
CA LEU A 350 67.99 -38.57 12.54
C LEU A 350 68.15 -38.50 14.06
N GLN A 351 67.08 -38.35 14.83
CA GLN A 351 67.13 -38.38 16.29
C GLN A 351 67.48 -39.79 16.83
N ASP A 352 66.95 -40.86 16.22
CA ASP A 352 67.30 -42.23 16.57
C ASP A 352 68.73 -42.62 16.10
N GLN A 353 69.18 -42.14 14.94
CA GLN A 353 70.56 -42.26 14.48
C GLN A 353 71.54 -41.57 15.45
N VAL A 354 71.24 -40.34 15.89
CA VAL A 354 72.04 -39.63 16.91
C VAL A 354 72.04 -40.39 18.24
N ARG A 355 70.90 -40.94 18.66
CA ARG A 355 70.80 -41.76 19.88
C ARG A 355 71.64 -43.04 19.80
N LEU A 356 71.66 -43.70 18.64
CA LEU A 356 72.49 -44.88 18.39
C LEU A 356 73.99 -44.53 18.40
N LEU A 357 74.38 -43.40 17.80
CA LEU A 357 75.77 -42.93 17.83
C LEU A 357 76.22 -42.57 19.24
N LEU A 358 75.35 -41.98 20.07
CA LEU A 358 75.65 -41.70 21.48
C LEU A 358 75.81 -42.99 22.30
N ASP A 359 74.94 -44.00 22.11
CA ASP A 359 75.08 -45.31 22.76
C ASP A 359 76.35 -46.07 22.30
N GLN A 360 76.75 -45.94 21.02
CA GLN A 360 78.04 -46.43 20.54
C GLN A 360 79.24 -45.67 21.15
N GLN A 361 79.13 -44.35 21.31
CA GLN A 361 80.15 -43.53 21.97
C GLN A 361 80.29 -43.90 23.45
N ASP A 362 79.18 -44.15 24.15
CA ASP A 362 79.13 -44.61 25.54
C ASP A 362 79.72 -46.02 25.71
N LYS A 363 79.48 -46.91 24.74
CA LYS A 363 80.14 -48.23 24.71
C LYS A 363 81.63 -48.12 24.45
N SER A 364 82.05 -47.21 23.54
CA SER A 364 83.46 -46.96 23.28
C SER A 364 84.18 -46.28 24.44
N SER A 365 83.51 -45.40 25.21
CA SER A 365 84.11 -44.77 26.39
C SER A 365 84.29 -45.78 27.53
N ARG A 366 83.28 -46.63 27.80
CA ARG A 366 83.37 -47.74 28.76
C ARG A 366 84.43 -48.77 28.37
N ALA A 367 84.55 -49.08 27.08
CA ALA A 367 85.62 -49.95 26.57
C ALA A 367 87.00 -49.34 26.84
N ARG A 368 87.20 -48.05 26.52
CA ARG A 368 88.47 -47.34 26.81
C ARG A 368 88.80 -47.30 28.29
N THR A 369 87.83 -47.02 29.17
CA THR A 369 88.11 -47.04 30.62
C THR A 369 88.52 -48.44 31.11
N ALA A 370 87.96 -49.51 30.52
CA ALA A 370 88.39 -50.88 30.82
C ALA A 370 89.78 -51.20 30.22
N GLU A 371 90.11 -50.67 29.03
CA GLU A 371 91.45 -50.77 28.43
C GLU A 371 92.50 -50.02 29.27
N ASP A 372 92.18 -48.83 29.79
CA ASP A 372 93.01 -48.04 30.69
C ASP A 372 93.21 -48.77 32.04
N GLU A 373 92.16 -49.35 32.62
CA GLU A 373 92.23 -50.16 33.85
C GLU A 373 93.06 -51.42 33.65
N LEU A 374 92.86 -52.15 32.54
CA LEU A 374 93.68 -53.32 32.19
C LEU A 374 95.14 -52.94 31.96
N THR A 375 95.42 -51.82 31.30
CA THR A 375 96.79 -51.30 31.09
C THR A 375 97.45 -50.92 32.42
N LYS A 376 96.68 -50.33 33.34
CA LYS A 376 97.14 -50.04 34.71
C LYS A 376 97.43 -51.32 35.51
N MET A 377 96.58 -52.34 35.41
CA MET A 377 96.83 -53.65 36.03
C MET A 377 98.05 -54.36 35.43
N ILE A 378 98.25 -54.27 34.11
CA ILE A 378 99.44 -54.82 33.43
C ILE A 378 100.70 -54.12 33.94
N THR A 379 100.78 -52.79 33.87
CA THR A 379 101.96 -52.02 34.31
C THR A 379 102.26 -52.23 35.81
N GLN A 380 101.24 -52.37 36.67
CA GLN A 380 101.42 -52.77 38.06
C GLN A 380 102.00 -54.19 38.19
N SER A 381 101.50 -55.15 37.41
CA SER A 381 102.03 -56.53 37.40
C SER A 381 103.47 -56.60 36.86
N GLU A 382 103.82 -55.78 35.87
CA GLU A 382 105.17 -55.66 35.32
C GLU A 382 106.13 -55.03 36.34
N GLN A 383 105.70 -54.00 37.07
CA GLN A 383 106.44 -53.43 38.19
C GLN A 383 106.68 -54.46 39.29
N HIS A 384 105.64 -55.18 39.74
CA HIS A 384 105.80 -56.27 40.71
C HIS A 384 106.76 -57.37 40.20
N LEU A 385 106.67 -57.75 38.92
CA LEU A 385 107.61 -58.70 38.31
C LEU A 385 109.02 -58.12 38.12
N TRP A 386 109.22 -56.81 38.16
CA TRP A 386 110.54 -56.18 38.19
C TRP A 386 111.10 -56.16 39.62
N ASP A 387 110.28 -55.80 40.61
CA ASP A 387 110.63 -55.82 42.03
C ASP A 387 110.98 -57.24 42.50
N GLU A 388 110.20 -58.25 42.12
CA GLU A 388 110.49 -59.67 42.39
C GLU A 388 111.79 -60.15 41.71
N ARG A 389 112.07 -59.69 40.47
CA ARG A 389 113.36 -59.98 39.82
C ARG A 389 114.52 -59.30 40.54
N ASN A 390 114.33 -58.08 41.04
CA ASN A 390 115.35 -57.35 41.80
C ASN A 390 115.60 -58.00 43.17
N GLN A 391 114.54 -58.35 43.91
CA GLN A 391 114.60 -59.13 45.15
C GLN A 391 115.29 -60.48 44.94
N LYS A 392 114.90 -61.25 43.92
CA LYS A 392 115.58 -62.50 43.55
C LYS A 392 117.07 -62.26 43.24
N THR A 393 117.40 -61.19 42.53
CA THR A 393 118.80 -60.87 42.21
C THR A 393 119.58 -60.48 43.48
N GLN A 394 118.95 -59.80 44.44
CA GLN A 394 119.56 -59.51 45.73
C GLN A 394 119.75 -60.78 46.56
N LEU A 395 118.73 -61.63 46.69
CA LEU A 395 118.84 -62.93 47.38
C LEU A 395 119.90 -63.83 46.73
N MET A 396 120.12 -63.77 45.42
CA MET A 396 121.23 -64.47 44.76
C MET A 396 122.61 -63.91 45.14
N ARG A 397 122.74 -62.59 45.36
CA ARG A 397 123.98 -61.98 45.88
C ARG A 397 124.20 -62.35 47.34
N ASP A 398 123.14 -62.28 48.16
CA ASP A 398 123.20 -62.60 49.58
C ASP A 398 123.50 -64.08 49.79
N TYR A 399 122.93 -64.97 48.97
CA TYR A 399 123.25 -66.39 48.94
C TYR A 399 124.71 -66.64 48.53
N ALA A 400 125.20 -66.01 47.45
CA ALA A 400 126.61 -66.14 47.06
C ALA A 400 127.57 -65.62 48.14
N ALA A 401 127.23 -64.52 48.82
CA ALA A 401 127.99 -64.02 49.96
C ALA A 401 127.93 -64.98 51.16
N LEU A 402 126.81 -65.70 51.36
CA LEU A 402 126.69 -66.77 52.36
C LEU A 402 127.46 -68.03 51.96
N GLU A 403 127.55 -68.35 50.67
CA GLU A 403 128.42 -69.43 50.16
C GLU A 403 129.90 -69.08 50.35
N ASP A 404 130.33 -67.85 50.06
CA ASP A 404 131.67 -67.34 50.36
C ASP A 404 131.95 -67.33 51.87
N GLU A 405 130.98 -66.90 52.69
CA GLU A 405 131.04 -66.98 54.16
C GLU A 405 131.23 -68.44 54.62
N VAL A 406 130.47 -69.39 54.06
CA VAL A 406 130.56 -70.83 54.35
C VAL A 406 131.86 -71.44 53.80
N ILE A 407 132.37 -71.03 52.64
CA ILE A 407 133.66 -71.48 52.10
C ILE A 407 134.78 -70.98 53.02
N ARG A 408 134.72 -69.73 53.46
CA ARG A 408 135.68 -69.15 54.41
C ARG A 408 135.54 -69.76 55.81
N LEU A 409 134.33 -70.08 56.27
CA LEU A 409 134.10 -70.81 57.51
C LEU A 409 134.52 -72.28 57.42
N ARG A 410 134.47 -72.91 56.23
CA ARG A 410 135.03 -74.25 55.98
C ARG A 410 136.54 -74.24 55.85
N ALA A 411 137.13 -73.19 55.26
CA ALA A 411 138.58 -72.99 55.24
C ALA A 411 139.11 -72.72 56.66
N ARG A 412 138.39 -71.90 57.43
CA ARG A 412 138.63 -71.74 58.87
C ARG A 412 138.40 -73.05 59.62
N GLN A 413 137.30 -73.76 59.41
CA GLN A 413 137.06 -75.05 60.07
C GLN A 413 138.12 -76.06 59.69
N SER A 414 138.64 -76.08 58.46
CA SER A 414 139.74 -76.97 58.07
C SER A 414 141.06 -76.57 58.74
N HIS A 415 141.32 -75.27 58.90
CA HIS A 415 142.46 -74.78 59.69
C HIS A 415 142.30 -75.11 61.18
N ASP A 416 141.13 -74.83 61.75
CA ASP A 416 140.74 -75.13 63.12
C ASP A 416 140.65 -76.66 63.35
N GLU A 417 140.38 -77.49 62.34
CA GLU A 417 140.41 -78.97 62.37
C GLU A 417 141.82 -79.54 62.22
N ASN A 418 142.70 -78.87 61.49
CA ASN A 418 144.13 -79.19 61.48
C ASN A 418 144.74 -78.83 62.84
N PHE A 419 144.41 -77.65 63.36
CA PHE A 419 144.77 -77.21 64.71
C PHE A 419 144.09 -78.04 65.81
N ILE A 420 142.87 -78.56 65.59
CA ILE A 420 142.22 -79.54 66.47
C ILE A 420 142.84 -80.93 66.30
N ARG A 421 143.50 -81.25 65.19
CA ARG A 421 144.31 -82.48 65.07
C ARG A 421 145.62 -82.33 65.84
N ASP A 422 146.31 -81.21 65.67
CA ASP A 422 147.47 -80.83 66.49
C ASP A 422 147.10 -80.77 67.99
N LEU A 423 145.90 -80.28 68.32
CA LEU A 423 145.34 -80.29 69.67
C LEU A 423 144.73 -81.64 70.07
N GLN A 424 144.46 -82.59 69.19
CA GLN A 424 144.03 -83.96 69.55
C GLN A 424 145.24 -84.84 69.84
N ASP A 425 146.36 -84.62 69.14
CA ASP A 425 147.68 -85.08 69.55
C ASP A 425 148.09 -84.47 70.92
N GLN A 426 147.60 -83.28 71.29
CA GLN A 426 147.71 -82.73 72.66
C GLN A 426 146.55 -83.07 73.62
N ILE A 427 145.39 -83.52 73.13
CA ILE A 427 144.20 -83.92 73.91
C ILE A 427 144.06 -85.46 73.91
N GLN A 428 145.22 -86.12 73.96
CA GLN A 428 145.36 -87.36 74.73
C GLN A 428 145.09 -87.12 76.25
N SER A 429 144.84 -85.86 76.66
CA SER A 429 144.33 -85.45 77.97
C SER A 429 143.10 -84.49 77.91
N GLY A 430 141.89 -85.05 77.78
CA GLY A 430 140.73 -84.63 78.59
C GLY A 430 139.79 -83.47 78.18
N THR A 431 138.79 -83.79 77.34
CA THR A 431 137.31 -83.53 77.53
C THR A 431 136.67 -82.11 77.68
N PRO A 432 135.36 -81.92 77.34
CA PRO A 432 134.75 -80.61 76.98
C PRO A 432 133.47 -80.23 77.78
N VAL A 433 132.66 -79.24 77.31
CA VAL A 433 131.14 -79.18 77.24
C VAL A 433 130.53 -77.74 77.13
N GLU A 434 129.75 -77.47 76.05
CA GLU A 434 128.39 -76.84 75.84
C GLU A 434 127.81 -75.67 76.73
N SER A 435 126.69 -74.93 76.47
CA SER A 435 125.91 -74.41 75.28
C SER A 435 124.80 -73.35 75.72
N PRO A 436 123.52 -73.23 75.23
CA PRO A 436 123.02 -72.05 74.44
C PRO A 436 121.58 -71.42 74.76
N ALA A 437 121.00 -70.62 73.82
CA ALA A 437 119.54 -70.29 73.54
C ALA A 437 118.77 -69.16 74.34
N LEU A 438 117.61 -68.52 73.97
CA LEU A 438 116.79 -68.21 72.73
C LEU A 438 115.62 -67.17 73.03
N GLY A 439 114.88 -66.58 72.04
CA GLY A 439 113.58 -65.85 72.24
C GLY A 439 112.97 -64.98 71.07
N MET A 440 111.61 -64.81 70.94
CA MET A 440 110.91 -64.10 69.80
C MET A 440 109.36 -63.74 69.96
N SER A 441 108.76 -62.84 69.11
CA SER A 441 107.31 -62.62 68.71
C SER A 441 106.31 -61.78 69.61
N ILE A 442 105.05 -61.31 69.30
CA ILE A 442 104.05 -61.36 68.15
C ILE A 442 102.83 -60.31 68.21
N ALA A 443 102.15 -59.97 67.06
CA ALA A 443 100.73 -59.50 66.74
C ALA A 443 99.99 -58.28 67.45
N GLY A 444 98.81 -57.71 67.01
CA GLY A 444 97.90 -57.79 65.81
C GLY A 444 96.45 -57.12 65.94
N GLY A 445 95.60 -57.03 64.85
CA GLY A 445 94.12 -56.68 64.82
C GLY A 445 93.68 -55.38 64.05
N ALA A 446 92.40 -54.97 63.74
CA ALA A 446 91.05 -55.60 63.49
C ALA A 446 89.95 -54.56 62.95
N PRO A 447 88.82 -54.93 62.24
CA PRO A 447 87.75 -54.02 61.66
C PRO A 447 86.23 -54.31 62.04
N THR A 448 85.19 -53.80 61.31
CA THR A 448 83.72 -53.86 61.65
C THR A 448 82.71 -54.15 60.49
N SER A 449 81.49 -54.68 60.79
CA SER A 449 80.29 -54.80 59.88
C SER A 449 78.94 -55.08 60.65
N LEU A 450 77.80 -55.13 59.93
CA LEU A 450 76.37 -55.25 60.31
C LEU A 450 75.91 -56.47 61.15
N GLU A 451 74.95 -56.27 62.07
CA GLU A 451 73.84 -57.19 62.47
C GLU A 451 72.78 -56.45 63.36
N ASP A 452 71.66 -57.11 63.74
CA ASP A 452 70.34 -56.58 64.24
C ASP A 452 69.57 -55.75 63.17
N GLU A 453 68.47 -56.19 62.52
CA GLU A 453 67.31 -57.06 62.85
C GLU A 453 66.21 -56.44 63.75
N LEU A 454 64.96 -56.89 63.51
CA LEU A 454 63.68 -56.52 64.14
C LEU A 454 63.24 -55.04 64.06
N ASN A 455 62.40 -54.72 63.06
CA ASN A 455 60.97 -54.51 63.37
C ASN A 455 60.03 -54.62 62.14
N ASP A 456 59.04 -55.50 62.27
CA ASP A 456 57.71 -55.57 61.63
C ASP A 456 57.46 -55.18 60.16
N ALA A 457 56.99 -56.18 59.41
CA ALA A 457 56.09 -55.98 58.26
C ALA A 457 55.09 -57.15 58.15
N ALA A 458 53.78 -56.92 58.40
CA ALA A 458 52.68 -57.75 57.89
C ALA A 458 51.26 -57.14 58.10
N THR A 459 50.46 -57.19 57.02
CA THR A 459 48.99 -57.44 56.95
C THR A 459 47.91 -56.54 57.60
N GLU A 460 46.99 -56.13 56.70
CA GLU A 460 45.50 -56.20 56.76
C GLU A 460 44.63 -54.97 57.12
N ASP A 461 43.47 -54.94 56.45
CA ASP A 461 42.44 -53.91 56.46
C ASP A 461 41.50 -53.96 57.68
N GLY A 462 40.90 -52.82 58.04
CA GLY A 462 39.87 -52.78 59.09
C GLY A 462 39.19 -51.42 59.23
N ALA A 463 38.04 -51.22 58.56
CA ALA A 463 37.35 -49.93 58.55
C ALA A 463 36.56 -49.64 59.85
N GLN A 464 36.72 -48.41 60.39
CA GLN A 464 35.74 -47.78 61.27
C GLN A 464 35.43 -46.35 60.79
N ILE A 465 34.39 -46.22 59.96
CA ILE A 465 33.88 -44.92 59.50
C ILE A 465 32.99 -44.30 60.58
N ASN A 466 33.12 -42.98 60.77
CA ASN A 466 32.56 -42.28 61.93
C ASN A 466 31.08 -41.91 61.73
N VAL A 467 30.20 -42.93 61.84
CA VAL A 467 28.75 -42.89 61.57
C VAL A 467 27.99 -41.64 62.08
N PRO A 468 28.26 -41.06 63.28
CA PRO A 468 27.52 -39.89 63.76
C PRO A 468 27.65 -38.65 62.87
N LEU A 469 28.80 -38.46 62.21
CA LEU A 469 29.03 -37.32 61.31
C LEU A 469 28.28 -37.47 59.99
N GLU A 470 28.25 -38.68 59.41
CA GLU A 470 27.42 -38.96 58.24
C GLU A 470 25.93 -38.86 58.56
N LEU A 471 25.47 -39.36 59.72
CA LEU A 471 24.05 -39.26 60.09
C LEU A 471 23.59 -37.80 60.28
N SER A 472 24.49 -36.91 60.72
CA SER A 472 24.21 -35.47 60.80
C SER A 472 24.22 -34.80 59.43
N ARG A 473 25.19 -35.13 58.56
CA ARG A 473 25.26 -34.66 57.17
C ARG A 473 24.02 -35.09 56.37
N LEU A 474 23.70 -36.38 56.37
CA LEU A 474 22.57 -36.96 55.64
C LEU A 474 21.21 -36.44 56.13
N LYS A 475 21.10 -36.00 57.39
CA LYS A 475 19.91 -35.28 57.87
C LYS A 475 19.80 -33.88 57.29
N ALA A 476 20.88 -33.08 57.35
CA ALA A 476 20.91 -31.76 56.73
C ALA A 476 20.65 -31.83 55.22
N GLU A 477 21.18 -32.86 54.56
CA GLU A 477 20.97 -33.18 53.15
C GLU A 477 19.51 -33.60 52.86
N ASN A 478 18.86 -34.37 53.75
CA ASN A 478 17.44 -34.71 53.61
C ASN A 478 16.52 -33.49 53.74
N ASP A 479 16.78 -32.60 54.69
CA ASP A 479 15.98 -31.39 54.89
C ASP A 479 16.21 -30.36 53.75
N LEU A 480 17.43 -30.30 53.20
CA LEU A 480 17.74 -29.53 51.99
C LEU A 480 17.03 -30.10 50.75
N LEU A 481 17.00 -31.42 50.57
CA LEU A 481 16.28 -32.06 49.46
C LEU A 481 14.75 -31.89 49.62
N ARG A 482 14.21 -31.98 50.84
CA ARG A 482 12.79 -31.73 51.14
C ARG A 482 12.34 -30.30 50.86
N SER A 483 13.21 -29.31 51.08
CA SER A 483 12.92 -27.91 50.73
C SER A 483 13.09 -27.64 49.24
N THR A 484 14.14 -28.16 48.61
CA THR A 484 14.47 -27.92 47.19
C THR A 484 13.45 -28.56 46.24
N VAL A 485 13.01 -29.80 46.50
CA VAL A 485 12.05 -30.50 45.64
C VAL A 485 10.61 -29.99 45.81
N GLY A 486 10.30 -29.28 46.91
CA GLY A 486 8.92 -28.93 47.29
C GLY A 486 8.37 -27.60 46.74
N SER A 487 9.23 -26.64 46.36
CA SER A 487 8.82 -25.22 46.29
C SER A 487 8.73 -24.62 44.88
N GLU A 488 9.80 -24.67 44.07
CA GLU A 488 9.91 -23.78 42.90
C GLU A 488 9.22 -24.33 41.64
N ASN A 489 9.53 -25.57 41.23
CA ASN A 489 9.04 -26.13 39.95
C ASN A 489 7.54 -26.48 39.93
N THR A 490 6.84 -26.48 41.07
CA THR A 490 5.37 -26.67 41.11
C THR A 490 4.59 -25.35 41.11
N ALA A 491 5.26 -24.20 41.32
CA ALA A 491 4.63 -22.89 41.31
C ALA A 491 4.02 -22.45 39.96
N PRO A 492 4.61 -22.71 38.77
CA PRO A 492 3.95 -22.40 37.49
C PRO A 492 2.74 -23.31 37.26
N LEU A 493 2.90 -24.63 37.38
CA LEU A 493 1.82 -25.61 37.18
C LEU A 493 0.64 -25.42 38.14
N ARG A 494 0.87 -24.93 39.36
CA ARG A 494 -0.21 -24.54 40.30
C ARG A 494 -0.96 -23.28 39.85
N ARG A 495 -0.27 -22.26 39.31
CA ARG A 495 -0.92 -21.06 38.75
C ARG A 495 -1.76 -21.42 37.52
N GLU A 496 -1.17 -22.20 36.60
CA GLU A 496 -1.83 -22.70 35.40
C GLU A 496 -3.07 -23.54 35.75
N LEU A 497 -2.96 -24.47 36.70
CA LEU A 497 -4.09 -25.25 37.22
C LEU A 497 -5.17 -24.38 37.88
N ASP A 498 -4.81 -23.31 38.59
CA ASP A 498 -5.77 -22.40 39.23
C ASP A 498 -6.36 -21.38 38.25
N GLU A 499 -5.69 -21.09 37.13
CA GLU A 499 -6.22 -20.33 36.00
C GLU A 499 -7.19 -21.20 35.18
N GLU A 500 -6.83 -22.45 34.90
CA GLU A 500 -7.70 -23.47 34.31
C GLU A 500 -8.96 -23.76 35.16
N LYS A 501 -8.86 -23.70 36.48
CA LYS A 501 -10.03 -23.75 37.38
C LYS A 501 -10.89 -22.49 37.27
N LYS A 502 -10.28 -21.29 37.22
CA LYS A 502 -11.03 -20.03 37.04
C LYS A 502 -11.74 -19.99 35.68
N GLN A 503 -11.09 -20.47 34.62
CA GLN A 503 -11.70 -20.58 33.28
C GLN A 503 -12.88 -21.57 33.28
N ARG A 504 -12.71 -22.77 33.86
CA ARG A 504 -13.84 -23.71 34.03
C ARG A 504 -14.96 -23.15 34.89
N ALA A 505 -14.66 -22.48 36.00
CA ALA A 505 -15.67 -21.84 36.84
C ALA A 505 -16.40 -20.69 36.11
N HIS A 506 -15.70 -19.93 35.27
CA HIS A 506 -16.30 -18.89 34.43
C HIS A 506 -17.19 -19.48 33.33
N LEU A 507 -16.74 -20.55 32.64
CA LEU A 507 -17.57 -21.27 31.66
C LEU A 507 -18.80 -21.89 32.32
N GLN A 508 -18.64 -22.55 33.47
CA GLN A 508 -19.74 -23.15 34.22
C GLN A 508 -20.72 -22.10 34.72
N LYS A 509 -20.24 -20.94 35.19
CA LYS A 509 -21.12 -19.81 35.50
C LYS A 509 -21.84 -19.30 34.24
N SER A 510 -21.13 -19.07 33.14
CA SER A 510 -21.75 -18.60 31.89
C SER A 510 -22.78 -19.61 31.34
N TYR A 511 -22.55 -20.91 31.51
CA TYR A 511 -23.51 -21.95 31.18
C TYR A 511 -24.74 -21.87 32.08
N ASN A 512 -24.57 -21.74 33.39
CA ASN A 512 -25.68 -21.56 34.34
C ASN A 512 -26.48 -20.28 34.05
N ASP A 513 -25.79 -19.14 33.86
CA ASP A 513 -26.39 -17.83 33.51
C ASP A 513 -27.15 -17.88 32.16
N ILE A 514 -26.80 -18.78 31.23
CA ILE A 514 -27.53 -19.02 29.97
C ILE A 514 -28.70 -19.97 30.23
N PHE A 515 -28.50 -21.06 30.96
CA PHE A 515 -29.52 -22.06 31.29
C PHE A 515 -30.66 -21.46 32.11
N GLU A 516 -30.36 -20.62 33.11
CA GLU A 516 -31.34 -19.89 33.91
C GLU A 516 -32.17 -18.93 33.04
N LYS A 517 -31.53 -18.18 32.12
CA LYS A 517 -32.25 -17.34 31.15
C LYS A 517 -33.12 -18.16 30.19
N HIS A 518 -32.65 -19.34 29.79
CA HIS A 518 -33.42 -20.24 28.93
C HIS A 518 -34.64 -20.84 29.66
N ALA A 519 -34.46 -21.25 30.92
CA ALA A 519 -35.54 -21.71 31.79
C ALA A 519 -36.55 -20.59 32.03
N VAL A 520 -36.12 -19.39 32.46
CA VAL A 520 -37.00 -18.24 32.68
C VAL A 520 -37.73 -17.81 31.40
N ALA A 521 -37.08 -17.85 30.23
CA ALA A 521 -37.74 -17.57 28.96
C ALA A 521 -38.76 -18.65 28.57
N GLN A 522 -38.48 -19.92 28.89
CA GLN A 522 -39.40 -21.03 28.63
C GLN A 522 -40.58 -21.02 29.60
N ASP A 523 -40.36 -20.77 30.90
CA ASP A 523 -41.39 -20.53 31.90
C ASP A 523 -42.26 -19.32 31.52
N GLN A 524 -41.69 -18.25 30.95
CA GLN A 524 -42.45 -17.11 30.43
C GLN A 524 -43.31 -17.49 29.21
N ILE A 525 -42.79 -18.29 28.27
CA ILE A 525 -43.56 -18.79 27.13
C ILE A 525 -44.68 -19.73 27.60
N GLU A 526 -44.40 -20.64 28.53
CA GLU A 526 -45.36 -21.59 29.08
C GLU A 526 -46.41 -20.88 29.96
N ALA A 527 -46.03 -19.85 30.71
CA ALA A 527 -46.97 -18.97 31.40
C ALA A 527 -47.82 -18.13 30.44
N LEU A 528 -47.27 -17.64 29.32
CA LEU A 528 -48.05 -16.93 28.29
C LEU A 528 -49.07 -17.87 27.63
N ILE A 529 -48.67 -19.11 27.32
CA ILE A 529 -49.56 -20.14 26.77
C ILE A 529 -50.67 -20.50 27.79
N ASN A 530 -50.30 -20.76 29.05
CA ASN A 530 -51.25 -21.17 30.08
C ASN A 530 -52.19 -20.04 30.58
N ASN A 531 -51.83 -18.76 30.39
CA ASN A 531 -52.69 -17.62 30.74
C ASN A 531 -53.50 -17.06 29.56
N MET A 532 -53.34 -17.58 28.34
CA MET A 532 -54.14 -17.18 27.17
C MET A 532 -55.22 -18.20 26.84
N THR A 533 -56.47 -17.74 26.81
CA THR A 533 -57.56 -18.50 26.19
C THR A 533 -57.42 -18.52 24.67
N ASP A 534 -57.98 -19.54 24.01
CA ASP A 534 -57.83 -19.79 22.56
C ASP A 534 -58.09 -18.55 21.69
N GLU A 535 -59.11 -17.75 22.01
CA GLU A 535 -59.40 -16.50 21.29
C GLU A 535 -58.36 -15.40 21.49
N GLY A 536 -57.75 -15.30 22.68
CA GLY A 536 -56.70 -14.33 22.98
C GLY A 536 -55.41 -14.64 22.23
N LEU A 537 -55.09 -15.94 22.12
CA LEU A 537 -53.93 -16.46 21.39
C LEU A 537 -54.02 -16.13 19.89
N VAL A 538 -55.21 -16.29 19.28
CA VAL A 538 -55.47 -15.88 17.88
C VAL A 538 -55.36 -14.36 17.68
N LYS A 539 -55.87 -13.55 18.61
CA LYS A 539 -55.82 -12.08 18.51
C LYS A 539 -54.38 -11.55 18.61
N ALA A 540 -53.58 -12.07 19.54
CA ALA A 540 -52.17 -11.69 19.68
C ALA A 540 -51.34 -12.02 18.42
N ILE A 541 -51.59 -13.18 17.80
CA ILE A 541 -50.97 -13.55 16.51
C ILE A 541 -51.40 -12.61 15.37
N HIS A 542 -52.64 -12.11 15.39
CA HIS A 542 -53.15 -11.20 14.36
C HIS A 542 -52.55 -9.78 14.50
N GLU A 543 -52.54 -9.23 15.71
CA GLU A 543 -52.01 -7.87 15.98
C GLU A 543 -50.49 -7.77 15.74
N ALA A 544 -49.73 -8.81 16.09
CA ALA A 544 -48.29 -8.89 15.82
C ALA A 544 -47.93 -8.90 14.33
N ASN A 545 -48.89 -9.18 13.43
CA ASN A 545 -48.67 -9.38 12.00
C ASN A 545 -48.98 -8.12 11.14
N ILE A 546 -49.55 -7.07 11.75
CA ILE A 546 -50.03 -5.87 11.04
C ILE A 546 -49.08 -4.67 11.20
N SER A 547 -48.24 -4.65 12.24
CA SER A 547 -47.32 -3.55 12.53
C SER A 547 -45.86 -3.87 12.15
N ASN A 548 -45.43 -3.39 10.98
CA ASN A 548 -44.03 -3.24 10.57
C ASN A 548 -43.07 -4.43 10.78
N GLY A 549 -43.09 -5.39 9.86
CA GLY A 549 -41.86 -6.05 9.40
C GLY A 549 -41.21 -7.09 10.32
N VAL A 550 -41.97 -7.78 11.16
CA VAL A 550 -41.45 -8.83 12.07
C VAL A 550 -41.82 -10.23 11.57
N HIS A 551 -40.86 -10.95 10.96
CA HIS A 551 -41.03 -12.35 10.58
C HIS A 551 -40.99 -13.28 11.81
N VAL A 552 -42.15 -13.51 12.43
CA VAL A 552 -42.29 -14.36 13.63
C VAL A 552 -43.51 -15.29 13.49
N LEU A 553 -43.26 -16.58 13.75
CA LEU A 553 -44.21 -17.68 14.01
C LEU A 553 -45.04 -18.25 12.84
N THR A 554 -44.37 -18.61 11.74
CA THR A 554 -44.71 -19.90 11.08
C THR A 554 -43.82 -21.01 11.62
N GLY A 555 -44.40 -22.21 11.81
CA GLY A 555 -43.64 -23.39 12.25
C GLY A 555 -42.48 -23.72 11.31
N ASP A 556 -42.67 -23.54 10.01
CA ASP A 556 -41.60 -23.75 9.02
C ASP A 556 -40.50 -22.70 9.06
N PHE A 557 -40.76 -21.45 9.47
CA PHE A 557 -39.68 -20.48 9.70
C PHE A 557 -38.81 -20.90 10.89
N TYR A 558 -39.42 -21.28 12.02
CA TYR A 558 -38.66 -21.77 13.18
C TYR A 558 -37.98 -23.11 12.91
N ARG A 559 -38.61 -24.02 12.17
CA ARG A 559 -38.00 -25.29 11.73
C ARG A 559 -36.83 -25.07 10.77
N THR A 560 -36.96 -24.14 9.82
CA THR A 560 -35.89 -23.80 8.88
C THR A 560 -34.76 -23.07 9.60
N LYS A 561 -35.06 -22.13 10.50
CA LYS A 561 -34.06 -21.44 11.32
C LYS A 561 -33.35 -22.40 12.29
N ALA A 562 -34.08 -23.31 12.95
CA ALA A 562 -33.50 -24.36 13.77
C ALA A 562 -32.65 -25.33 12.95
N PHE A 563 -33.05 -25.68 11.72
CA PHE A 563 -32.25 -26.52 10.83
C PHE A 563 -30.99 -25.80 10.30
N ILE A 564 -31.08 -24.50 10.02
CA ILE A 564 -29.92 -23.66 9.65
C ILE A 564 -28.96 -23.53 10.83
N ASN A 565 -29.46 -23.20 12.03
CA ASN A 565 -28.67 -23.15 13.25
C ASN A 565 -28.02 -24.51 13.52
N LEU A 566 -28.79 -25.60 13.59
CA LEU A 566 -28.27 -26.95 13.84
C LEU A 566 -27.25 -27.38 12.78
N ARG A 567 -27.41 -26.97 11.52
CA ARG A 567 -26.39 -27.19 10.46
C ARG A 567 -25.15 -26.33 10.66
N GLN A 568 -25.30 -25.08 11.10
CA GLN A 568 -24.19 -24.19 11.44
C GLN A 568 -23.41 -24.72 12.65
N ASP A 569 -24.11 -25.14 13.70
CA ASP A 569 -23.57 -25.80 14.89
C ASP A 569 -22.88 -27.13 14.52
N LEU A 570 -23.42 -27.90 13.58
CA LEU A 570 -22.80 -29.12 13.06
C LEU A 570 -21.52 -28.80 12.27
N MET A 571 -21.51 -27.80 11.40
CA MET A 571 -20.27 -27.40 10.70
C MET A 571 -19.23 -26.79 11.67
N GLN A 572 -19.66 -26.03 12.68
CA GLN A 572 -18.77 -25.47 13.71
C GLN A 572 -18.18 -26.59 14.57
N THR A 573 -18.98 -27.55 15.05
CA THR A 573 -18.49 -28.69 15.82
C THR A 573 -17.64 -29.65 14.98
N GLN A 574 -17.88 -29.76 13.67
CA GLN A 574 -16.95 -30.44 12.74
C GLN A 574 -15.61 -29.72 12.64
N PHE A 575 -15.60 -28.40 12.47
CA PHE A 575 -14.38 -27.60 12.44
C PHE A 575 -13.62 -27.64 13.77
N GLU A 576 -14.32 -27.56 14.89
CA GLU A 576 -13.74 -27.70 16.24
C GLU A 576 -13.19 -29.11 16.46
N LEU A 577 -13.86 -30.16 15.96
CA LEU A 577 -13.38 -31.55 15.98
C LEU A 577 -12.13 -31.76 15.10
N GLU A 578 -12.07 -31.16 13.91
CA GLU A 578 -10.88 -31.20 13.05
C GLU A 578 -9.70 -30.44 13.69
N GLN A 579 -9.98 -29.27 14.29
CA GLN A 579 -8.97 -28.50 15.01
C GLN A 579 -8.52 -29.21 16.30
N ALA A 580 -9.41 -29.96 16.97
CA ALA A 580 -9.07 -30.81 18.12
C ALA A 580 -8.20 -32.01 17.69
N LYS A 581 -8.59 -32.73 16.63
CA LYS A 581 -7.78 -33.82 16.03
C LYS A 581 -6.41 -33.36 15.56
N LYS A 582 -6.31 -32.13 15.03
CA LYS A 582 -5.00 -31.56 14.69
C LYS A 582 -4.16 -31.34 15.94
N ARG A 583 -4.70 -30.69 16.98
CA ARG A 583 -4.00 -30.55 18.27
C ARG A 583 -3.63 -31.89 18.91
N GLU A 584 -4.46 -32.92 18.75
CA GLU A 584 -4.18 -34.29 19.19
C GLU A 584 -2.97 -34.89 18.45
N LYS A 585 -2.90 -34.76 17.11
CA LYS A 585 -1.71 -35.14 16.33
C LYS A 585 -0.47 -34.33 16.73
N ASP A 586 -0.59 -33.01 16.86
CA ASP A 586 0.51 -32.12 17.24
C ASP A 586 1.05 -32.47 18.66
N LEU A 587 0.16 -32.75 19.62
CA LEU A 587 0.52 -33.14 21.00
C LEU A 587 1.07 -34.57 21.10
N THR A 588 0.54 -35.53 20.33
CA THR A 588 1.06 -36.91 20.35
C THR A 588 2.47 -36.99 19.75
N ALA A 589 2.77 -36.21 18.71
CA ALA A 589 4.13 -36.02 18.22
C ALA A 589 5.05 -35.40 19.31
N GLN A 590 4.61 -34.32 19.95
CA GLN A 590 5.39 -33.66 21.02
C GLN A 590 5.65 -34.60 22.23
N VAL A 591 4.70 -35.47 22.57
CA VAL A 591 4.86 -36.49 23.63
C VAL A 591 5.81 -37.61 23.19
N ALA A 592 5.86 -37.97 21.91
CA ALA A 592 6.84 -38.93 21.38
C ALA A 592 8.27 -38.36 21.42
N ASP A 593 8.45 -37.09 21.04
CA ASP A 593 9.74 -36.38 21.16
C ASP A 593 10.20 -36.27 22.61
N GLN A 594 9.35 -35.78 23.52
CA GLN A 594 9.65 -35.74 24.96
C GLN A 594 9.92 -37.14 25.54
N GLY A 595 9.27 -38.17 25.00
CA GLY A 595 9.54 -39.58 25.33
C GLY A 595 10.95 -40.01 24.94
N ARG A 596 11.43 -39.63 23.75
CA ARG A 596 12.82 -39.86 23.30
C ARG A 596 13.82 -39.11 24.17
N ASP A 597 13.59 -37.82 24.41
CA ASP A 597 14.48 -36.98 25.23
C ASP A 597 14.60 -37.52 26.66
N LEU A 598 13.49 -38.00 27.24
CA LEU A 598 13.51 -38.65 28.56
C LEU A 598 14.21 -40.01 28.56
N VAL A 599 14.21 -40.76 27.45
CA VAL A 599 15.01 -41.99 27.32
C VAL A 599 16.50 -41.66 27.21
N ALA A 600 16.88 -40.65 26.41
CA ALA A 600 18.26 -40.18 26.28
C ALA A 600 18.81 -39.68 27.63
N ALA A 601 18.13 -38.74 28.28
CA ALA A 601 18.56 -38.18 29.56
C ALA A 601 18.62 -39.23 30.69
N ARG A 602 17.75 -40.25 30.67
CA ARG A 602 17.85 -41.40 31.59
C ARG A 602 19.07 -42.28 31.30
N ALA A 603 19.40 -42.49 30.03
CA ALA A 603 20.58 -43.26 29.64
C ALA A 603 21.88 -42.55 30.01
N GLU A 604 21.95 -41.23 29.83
CA GLU A 604 23.07 -40.41 30.30
C GLU A 604 23.22 -40.45 31.82
N LEU A 605 22.11 -40.31 32.57
CA LEU A 605 22.13 -40.42 34.04
C LEU A 605 22.51 -41.82 34.55
N SER A 606 22.09 -42.87 33.84
CA SER A 606 22.45 -44.27 34.18
C SER A 606 23.92 -44.54 33.86
N ALA A 607 24.39 -44.11 32.69
CA ALA A 607 25.79 -44.21 32.25
C ALA A 607 26.77 -43.49 33.19
N LEU A 608 26.36 -42.40 33.87
CA LEU A 608 27.16 -41.75 34.91
C LEU A 608 27.35 -42.60 36.18
N GLY A 609 26.53 -43.64 36.39
CA GLY A 609 26.64 -44.60 37.49
C GLY A 609 27.45 -45.86 37.15
N HIS A 610 27.94 -46.00 35.92
CA HIS A 610 28.64 -47.20 35.43
C HIS A 610 30.00 -46.86 34.80
N GLU A 611 31.00 -47.73 34.99
CA GLU A 611 32.34 -47.47 34.48
C GLU A 611 32.55 -48.02 33.05
N GLY A 612 33.05 -47.16 32.16
CA GLY A 612 33.63 -47.53 30.87
C GLY A 612 32.74 -48.38 29.95
N ALA A 613 32.97 -49.69 29.95
CA ALA A 613 32.37 -50.62 28.99
C ALA A 613 30.87 -50.86 29.22
N ASP A 614 30.36 -50.68 30.44
CA ASP A 614 28.94 -50.89 30.75
C ASP A 614 28.09 -49.64 30.49
N ALA A 615 28.59 -48.45 30.84
CA ALA A 615 28.02 -47.17 30.40
C ALA A 615 27.85 -47.11 28.87
N LEU A 616 28.84 -47.60 28.12
CA LEU A 616 28.79 -47.71 26.66
C LEU A 616 27.81 -48.78 26.13
N LYS A 617 27.30 -49.69 26.96
CA LYS A 617 26.20 -50.60 26.61
C LYS A 617 24.86 -49.91 26.85
N GLU A 618 24.68 -49.23 27.98
CA GLU A 618 23.43 -48.57 28.34
C GLU A 618 23.06 -47.46 27.35
N LEU A 619 24.02 -46.60 27.00
CA LEU A 619 23.82 -45.56 25.98
C LEU A 619 23.43 -46.19 24.62
N LYS A 620 24.09 -47.28 24.22
CA LYS A 620 23.75 -48.00 22.97
C LYS A 620 22.38 -48.67 23.01
N THR A 621 21.93 -49.19 24.17
CA THR A 621 20.57 -49.74 24.27
C THR A 621 19.51 -48.65 24.17
N ALA A 622 19.76 -47.46 24.73
CA ALA A 622 18.90 -46.30 24.56
C ALA A 622 18.89 -45.78 23.12
N ASP A 623 20.05 -45.65 22.47
CA ASP A 623 20.18 -45.31 21.05
C ASP A 623 19.37 -46.28 20.17
N VAL A 624 19.46 -47.59 20.41
CA VAL A 624 18.71 -48.60 19.66
C VAL A 624 17.19 -48.43 19.85
N VAL A 625 16.73 -48.08 21.06
CA VAL A 625 15.30 -47.79 21.32
C VAL A 625 14.86 -46.52 20.58
N ILE A 626 15.61 -45.42 20.67
CA ILE A 626 15.32 -44.14 20.00
C ILE A 626 15.32 -44.32 18.47
N ILE A 627 16.31 -45.03 17.92
CA ILE A 627 16.40 -45.36 16.49
C ILE A 627 15.24 -46.25 16.05
N SER A 628 14.74 -47.16 16.89
CA SER A 628 13.58 -48.00 16.55
C SER A 628 12.27 -47.22 16.55
N SER A 629 12.07 -46.29 17.51
CA SER A 629 10.96 -45.34 17.55
C SER A 629 10.95 -44.43 16.30
N LEU A 630 12.07 -43.77 16.00
CA LEU A 630 12.19 -42.89 14.84
C LEU A 630 11.97 -43.62 13.50
N LYS A 631 12.38 -44.89 13.39
CA LYS A 631 12.06 -45.73 12.22
C LYS A 631 10.57 -46.02 12.12
N SER A 632 9.91 -46.38 13.22
CA SER A 632 8.48 -46.67 13.24
C SER A 632 7.63 -45.46 12.83
N GLU A 633 8.02 -44.25 13.26
CA GLU A 633 7.34 -43.00 12.85
C GLU A 633 7.65 -42.63 11.39
N LEU A 634 8.88 -42.83 10.94
CA LEU A 634 9.28 -42.57 9.55
C LEU A 634 8.60 -43.53 8.56
N ASP A 635 8.39 -44.79 8.94
CA ASP A 635 7.64 -45.76 8.14
C ASP A 635 6.12 -45.51 8.22
N HIS A 636 5.57 -45.12 9.37
CA HIS A 636 4.18 -44.68 9.45
C HIS A 636 3.89 -43.41 8.61
N ALA A 637 4.80 -42.44 8.60
CA ALA A 637 4.69 -41.25 7.76
C ALA A 637 4.79 -41.58 6.25
N ARG A 638 5.53 -42.64 5.88
CA ARG A 638 5.53 -43.19 4.51
C ARG A 638 4.20 -43.86 4.17
N GLU A 639 3.57 -44.56 5.12
CA GLU A 639 2.24 -45.15 4.93
C GLU A 639 1.16 -44.07 4.77
N GLU A 640 1.13 -43.04 5.63
CA GLU A 640 0.21 -41.89 5.45
C GLU A 640 0.44 -41.20 4.10
N LEU A 641 1.69 -40.96 3.70
CA LEU A 641 2.00 -40.36 2.40
C LEU A 641 1.57 -41.27 1.23
N SER A 642 1.82 -42.57 1.31
CA SER A 642 1.40 -43.54 0.28
C SER A 642 -0.12 -43.63 0.18
N TYR A 643 -0.85 -43.55 1.29
CA TYR A 643 -2.30 -43.50 1.31
C TYR A 643 -2.82 -42.20 0.66
N CYS A 644 -2.29 -41.04 1.03
CA CYS A 644 -2.66 -39.76 0.43
C CYS A 644 -2.35 -39.68 -1.07
N VAL A 645 -1.25 -40.29 -1.54
CA VAL A 645 -0.95 -40.38 -2.98
C VAL A 645 -1.92 -41.32 -3.69
N ALA A 646 -2.23 -42.50 -3.12
CA ALA A 646 -3.20 -43.43 -3.70
C ALA A 646 -4.61 -42.83 -3.78
N GLU A 647 -5.06 -42.11 -2.74
CA GLU A 647 -6.34 -41.42 -2.72
C GLU A 647 -6.38 -40.26 -3.73
N ARG A 648 -5.31 -39.46 -3.84
CA ARG A 648 -5.17 -38.44 -4.91
C ARG A 648 -5.28 -39.07 -6.29
N ASP A 649 -4.59 -40.17 -6.53
CA ASP A 649 -4.55 -40.83 -7.85
C ASP A 649 -5.89 -41.51 -8.18
N ALA A 650 -6.60 -42.02 -7.17
CA ALA A 650 -7.98 -42.48 -7.30
C ALA A 650 -8.92 -41.32 -7.65
N GLN A 651 -8.84 -40.18 -6.95
CA GLN A 651 -9.64 -38.98 -7.25
C GLN A 651 -9.34 -38.40 -8.63
N GLN A 652 -8.06 -38.34 -9.03
CA GLN A 652 -7.65 -37.94 -10.38
C GLN A 652 -8.20 -38.90 -11.44
N THR A 653 -8.17 -40.20 -11.19
CA THR A 653 -8.74 -41.22 -12.10
C THR A 653 -10.25 -41.09 -12.21
N GLN A 654 -10.96 -40.88 -11.08
CA GLN A 654 -12.41 -40.61 -11.06
C GLN A 654 -12.76 -39.33 -11.85
N LEU A 655 -11.98 -38.25 -11.68
CA LEU A 655 -12.17 -37.00 -12.42
C LEU A 655 -11.94 -37.18 -13.93
N VAL A 656 -10.86 -37.88 -14.33
CA VAL A 656 -10.59 -38.19 -15.74
C VAL A 656 -11.70 -39.06 -16.33
N GLN A 657 -12.18 -40.08 -15.60
CA GLN A 657 -13.29 -40.91 -16.03
C GLN A 657 -14.58 -40.09 -16.20
N ALA A 658 -14.91 -39.22 -15.24
CA ALA A 658 -16.09 -38.34 -15.31
C ALA A 658 -16.00 -37.34 -16.47
N LEU A 659 -14.80 -36.83 -16.79
CA LEU A 659 -14.57 -35.97 -17.94
C LEU A 659 -14.68 -36.73 -19.28
N LEU A 660 -14.17 -37.97 -19.35
CA LEU A 660 -14.31 -38.84 -20.51
C LEU A 660 -15.77 -39.26 -20.74
N ASP A 661 -16.52 -39.57 -19.68
CA ASP A 661 -17.94 -39.93 -19.79
C ASP A 661 -18.81 -38.71 -20.12
N LYS A 662 -18.47 -37.52 -19.62
CA LYS A 662 -19.04 -36.25 -20.08
C LYS A 662 -18.78 -36.00 -21.58
N ASP A 663 -17.58 -36.29 -22.09
CA ASP A 663 -17.27 -36.12 -23.51
C ASP A 663 -17.96 -37.16 -24.40
N LYS A 664 -18.07 -38.42 -23.95
CA LYS A 664 -18.91 -39.45 -24.60
C LYS A 664 -20.38 -39.02 -24.65
N LEU A 665 -20.92 -38.47 -23.55
CA LEU A 665 -22.29 -37.94 -23.52
C LEU A 665 -22.46 -36.73 -24.44
N ARG A 666 -21.48 -35.82 -24.50
CA ARG A 666 -21.47 -34.70 -25.45
C ARG A 666 -21.54 -35.20 -26.90
N LYS A 667 -20.70 -36.15 -27.28
CA LYS A 667 -20.69 -36.77 -28.62
C LYS A 667 -21.98 -37.51 -28.94
N ALA A 668 -22.51 -38.28 -28.00
CA ALA A 668 -23.79 -38.98 -28.18
C ALA A 668 -24.99 -38.01 -28.34
N VAL A 669 -24.92 -36.80 -27.78
CA VAL A 669 -25.92 -35.74 -28.01
C VAL A 669 -25.73 -35.08 -29.38
N GLU A 670 -24.49 -34.84 -29.83
CA GLU A 670 -24.21 -34.30 -31.17
C GLU A 670 -24.60 -35.30 -32.29
N GLU A 671 -24.25 -36.59 -32.12
CA GLU A 671 -24.65 -37.69 -33.01
C GLU A 671 -26.17 -37.93 -32.98
N GLY A 672 -26.78 -37.84 -31.79
CA GLY A 672 -28.23 -37.94 -31.63
C GLY A 672 -29.00 -36.82 -32.33
N GLY A 673 -28.48 -35.59 -32.31
CA GLY A 673 -29.05 -34.46 -33.06
C GLY A 673 -28.99 -34.68 -34.57
N LEU A 674 -27.85 -35.12 -35.09
CA LEU A 674 -27.67 -35.42 -36.53
C LEU A 674 -28.60 -36.54 -37.04
N LEU A 675 -28.95 -37.49 -36.19
CA LEU A 675 -29.93 -38.55 -36.52
C LEU A 675 -31.38 -38.07 -36.47
N GLN A 676 -31.70 -37.00 -35.73
CA GLN A 676 -33.07 -36.50 -35.58
C GLN A 676 -33.57 -35.75 -36.83
N ASP A 677 -32.70 -35.07 -37.56
CA ASP A 677 -33.04 -34.39 -38.83
C ASP A 677 -33.18 -35.35 -40.03
N SER A 678 -32.83 -36.63 -39.87
CA SER A 678 -32.63 -37.56 -40.99
C SER A 678 -33.77 -38.56 -41.26
N ASN A 679 -34.87 -38.55 -40.48
CA ASN A 679 -35.88 -39.63 -40.54
C ASN A 679 -37.35 -39.15 -40.60
N SER A 680 -37.69 -38.39 -41.64
CA SER A 680 -39.05 -38.10 -42.08
C SER A 680 -39.43 -38.90 -43.34
N GLY A 681 -39.36 -40.24 -43.25
CA GLY A 681 -39.71 -41.18 -44.32
C GLY A 681 -40.66 -42.27 -43.84
N ASP A 682 -41.80 -42.42 -44.51
CA ASP A 682 -42.83 -43.41 -44.20
C ASP A 682 -42.49 -44.81 -44.78
N GLY A 683 -42.94 -45.88 -44.14
CA GLY A 683 -42.57 -47.26 -44.48
C GLY A 683 -43.22 -48.33 -43.60
N ASP A 684 -43.90 -49.28 -44.23
CA ASP A 684 -44.88 -50.19 -43.61
C ASP A 684 -44.26 -51.40 -42.83
N ALA A 685 -45.15 -52.24 -42.28
CA ALA A 685 -44.93 -53.44 -41.48
C ALA A 685 -44.17 -54.59 -42.20
N PRO A 686 -43.78 -55.71 -41.52
CA PRO A 686 -44.08 -56.09 -40.13
C PRO A 686 -42.90 -56.61 -39.28
N ASP A 687 -42.84 -56.20 -38.01
CA ASP A 687 -42.08 -56.94 -36.96
C ASP A 687 -42.62 -56.63 -35.55
N GLY A 688 -43.92 -56.84 -35.36
CA GLY A 688 -44.71 -56.29 -34.25
C GLY A 688 -44.15 -56.61 -32.86
N ASP A 689 -43.84 -57.88 -32.59
CA ASP A 689 -43.40 -58.31 -31.25
C ASP A 689 -41.98 -57.82 -30.92
N LYS A 690 -41.04 -57.83 -31.88
CA LYS A 690 -39.70 -57.28 -31.66
C LYS A 690 -39.73 -55.76 -31.53
N LYS A 691 -40.57 -55.06 -32.31
CA LYS A 691 -40.80 -53.62 -32.15
C LYS A 691 -41.44 -53.31 -30.79
N SER A 692 -42.41 -54.12 -30.34
CA SER A 692 -43.02 -54.01 -29.00
C SER A 692 -42.01 -54.19 -27.87
N GLU A 693 -41.20 -55.25 -27.92
CA GLU A 693 -40.18 -55.55 -26.91
C GLU A 693 -39.06 -54.48 -26.91
N LEU A 694 -38.66 -53.99 -28.10
CA LEU A 694 -37.70 -52.90 -28.22
C LEU A 694 -38.26 -51.58 -27.69
N ILE A 695 -39.53 -51.25 -27.97
CA ILE A 695 -40.21 -50.07 -27.41
C ILE A 695 -40.33 -50.18 -25.88
N ALA A 696 -40.59 -51.38 -25.33
CA ALA A 696 -40.59 -51.61 -23.90
C ALA A 696 -39.18 -51.38 -23.29
N LYS A 697 -38.14 -51.96 -23.89
CA LYS A 697 -36.73 -51.78 -23.48
C LYS A 697 -36.23 -50.34 -23.64
N LEU A 698 -36.73 -49.60 -24.63
CA LEU A 698 -36.46 -48.18 -24.81
C LEU A 698 -37.19 -47.33 -23.77
N ARG A 699 -38.45 -47.65 -23.45
CA ARG A 699 -39.24 -46.96 -22.40
C ARG A 699 -38.64 -47.17 -21.01
N THR A 700 -38.19 -48.38 -20.66
CA THR A 700 -37.49 -48.61 -19.38
C THR A 700 -36.15 -47.89 -19.33
N ARG A 701 -35.36 -47.90 -20.40
CA ARG A 701 -34.14 -47.07 -20.51
C ARG A 701 -34.43 -45.56 -20.43
N LEU A 702 -35.55 -45.08 -20.97
CA LEU A 702 -35.93 -43.67 -20.88
C LEU A 702 -36.32 -43.28 -19.44
N LEU A 703 -37.07 -44.13 -18.75
CA LEU A 703 -37.39 -43.95 -17.32
C LEU A 703 -36.13 -44.01 -16.45
N GLU A 704 -35.23 -44.96 -16.72
CA GLU A 704 -33.95 -45.09 -16.03
C GLU A 704 -33.04 -43.86 -16.28
N LYS A 705 -32.95 -43.39 -17.54
CA LYS A 705 -32.17 -42.19 -17.89
C LYS A 705 -32.78 -40.92 -17.32
N ARG A 706 -34.12 -40.82 -17.26
CA ARG A 706 -34.81 -39.72 -16.58
C ARG A 706 -34.53 -39.74 -15.07
N GLY A 707 -34.61 -40.89 -14.42
CA GLY A 707 -34.24 -41.03 -13.00
C GLY A 707 -32.75 -40.78 -12.72
N GLN A 708 -31.86 -41.09 -13.66
CA GLN A 708 -30.44 -40.71 -13.59
C GLN A 708 -30.23 -39.20 -13.77
N LEU A 709 -30.99 -38.55 -14.66
CA LEU A 709 -30.96 -37.10 -14.86
C LEU A 709 -31.50 -36.37 -13.61
N GLU A 710 -32.67 -36.75 -13.12
CA GLU A 710 -33.31 -36.15 -11.94
C GLU A 710 -32.40 -36.28 -10.69
N ARG A 711 -31.71 -37.42 -10.51
CA ARG A 711 -30.66 -37.57 -9.47
C ARG A 711 -29.46 -36.67 -9.73
N SER A 712 -28.92 -36.65 -10.95
CA SER A 712 -27.79 -35.77 -11.29
C SER A 712 -28.13 -34.28 -11.11
N GLU A 713 -29.40 -33.89 -11.25
CA GLU A 713 -29.87 -32.53 -10.99
C GLU A 713 -30.01 -32.26 -9.49
N THR A 714 -30.54 -33.19 -8.69
CA THR A 714 -30.54 -33.04 -7.21
C THR A 714 -29.13 -32.97 -6.65
N ASP A 715 -28.23 -33.83 -7.12
CA ASP A 715 -26.83 -33.90 -6.66
C ASP A 715 -26.08 -32.63 -7.05
N LYS A 716 -26.31 -32.10 -8.26
CA LYS A 716 -25.78 -30.80 -8.72
C LYS A 716 -26.30 -29.63 -7.88
N ILE A 717 -27.60 -29.62 -7.52
CA ILE A 717 -28.19 -28.60 -6.65
C ILE A 717 -27.62 -28.71 -5.23
N GLU A 718 -27.40 -29.92 -4.71
CA GLU A 718 -26.79 -30.12 -3.40
C GLU A 718 -25.31 -29.72 -3.39
N LEU A 719 -24.53 -30.07 -4.42
CA LEU A 719 -23.16 -29.61 -4.59
C LEU A 719 -23.08 -28.09 -4.72
N GLN A 720 -23.97 -27.44 -5.45
CA GLN A 720 -24.05 -25.98 -5.51
C GLN A 720 -24.40 -25.36 -4.14
N ARG A 721 -25.28 -26.00 -3.35
CA ARG A 721 -25.56 -25.58 -1.95
C ARG A 721 -24.40 -25.82 -0.99
N LYS A 722 -23.60 -26.87 -1.20
CA LYS A 722 -22.38 -27.16 -0.39
C LYS A 722 -21.27 -26.17 -0.73
N LEU A 723 -20.98 -25.97 -2.01
CA LEU A 723 -19.96 -25.03 -2.50
C LEU A 723 -20.32 -23.59 -2.11
N LYS A 724 -21.58 -23.18 -2.24
CA LYS A 724 -22.03 -21.88 -1.72
C LYS A 724 -21.87 -21.78 -0.20
N ALA A 725 -22.29 -22.79 0.58
CA ALA A 725 -22.14 -22.74 2.03
C ALA A 725 -20.67 -22.72 2.50
N ALA A 726 -19.75 -23.35 1.76
CA ALA A 726 -18.32 -23.26 2.00
C ALA A 726 -17.78 -21.85 1.72
N HIS A 727 -18.14 -21.25 0.58
CA HIS A 727 -17.73 -19.89 0.20
C HIS A 727 -18.33 -18.82 1.11
N ASP A 728 -19.62 -18.92 1.45
CA ASP A 728 -20.28 -18.05 2.44
C ASP A 728 -19.61 -18.20 3.82
N GLY A 729 -19.19 -19.43 4.20
CA GLY A 729 -18.47 -19.71 5.44
C GLY A 729 -17.05 -19.15 5.48
N GLU A 730 -16.31 -19.24 4.38
CA GLU A 730 -14.97 -18.64 4.22
C GLU A 730 -15.04 -17.11 4.27
N ALA A 731 -16.03 -16.50 3.61
CA ALA A 731 -16.30 -15.07 3.70
C ALA A 731 -16.62 -14.63 5.13
N VAL A 732 -17.44 -15.39 5.87
CA VAL A 732 -17.73 -15.14 7.29
C VAL A 732 -16.48 -15.32 8.17
N ALA A 733 -15.62 -16.30 7.88
CA ALA A 733 -14.36 -16.50 8.60
C ALA A 733 -13.38 -15.33 8.36
N ALA A 734 -13.26 -14.85 7.12
CA ALA A 734 -12.46 -13.67 6.77
C ALA A 734 -13.00 -12.39 7.43
N GLN A 735 -14.32 -12.19 7.41
CA GLN A 735 -14.97 -11.05 8.08
C GLN A 735 -14.81 -11.10 9.60
N LYS A 736 -14.85 -12.30 10.20
CA LYS A 736 -14.57 -12.50 11.63
C LYS A 736 -13.09 -12.22 11.97
N ALA A 737 -12.15 -12.68 11.15
CA ALA A 737 -10.73 -12.37 11.33
C ALA A 737 -10.46 -10.85 11.25
N ALA A 738 -11.16 -10.14 10.36
CA ALA A 738 -11.12 -8.68 10.27
C ALA A 738 -11.73 -8.00 11.51
N SER A 739 -12.90 -8.45 12.00
CA SER A 739 -13.49 -7.90 13.23
C SER A 739 -12.63 -8.17 14.46
N ASP A 740 -12.04 -9.35 14.59
CA ASP A 740 -11.15 -9.70 15.70
C ASP A 740 -9.87 -8.85 15.68
N GLN A 741 -9.36 -8.49 14.51
CA GLN A 741 -8.23 -7.57 14.38
C GLN A 741 -8.60 -6.12 14.77
N ILE A 742 -9.83 -5.68 14.45
CA ILE A 742 -10.36 -4.38 14.90
C ILE A 742 -10.56 -4.38 16.43
N ILE A 743 -11.13 -5.44 17.00
CA ILE A 743 -11.33 -5.60 18.45
C ILE A 743 -9.97 -5.54 19.16
N ARG A 744 -8.96 -6.31 18.72
CA ARG A 744 -7.60 -6.26 19.30
C ARG A 744 -6.95 -4.87 19.22
N ASN A 745 -7.28 -4.07 18.21
CA ASN A 745 -6.80 -2.69 18.12
C ASN A 745 -7.55 -1.76 19.09
N LEU A 746 -8.88 -1.88 19.20
CA LEU A 746 -9.68 -1.15 20.18
C LEU A 746 -9.32 -1.53 21.63
N GLU A 747 -8.94 -2.77 21.90
CA GLU A 747 -8.41 -3.22 23.20
C GLU A 747 -7.07 -2.56 23.53
N ARG A 748 -6.15 -2.48 22.55
CA ARG A 748 -4.87 -1.75 22.69
C ARG A 748 -5.09 -0.26 22.93
N GLU A 749 -6.01 0.36 22.18
CA GLU A 749 -6.37 1.76 22.34
C GLU A 749 -7.02 2.03 23.70
N ASN A 750 -7.94 1.18 24.15
CA ASN A 750 -8.53 1.27 25.49
C ASN A 750 -7.49 1.08 26.60
N ALA A 751 -6.51 0.17 26.44
CA ALA A 751 -5.41 0.01 27.39
C ALA A 751 -4.46 1.23 27.40
N LEU A 752 -4.20 1.84 26.24
CA LEU A 752 -3.45 3.10 26.13
C LEU A 752 -4.22 4.27 26.78
N ILE A 753 -5.53 4.39 26.54
CA ILE A 753 -6.39 5.40 27.16
C ILE A 753 -6.43 5.19 28.68
N ALA A 754 -6.64 3.96 29.17
CA ALA A 754 -6.66 3.66 30.60
C ALA A 754 -5.32 3.96 31.29
N THR A 755 -4.18 3.62 30.66
CA THR A 755 -2.85 3.95 31.22
C THR A 755 -2.51 5.44 31.11
N ALA A 756 -3.04 6.18 30.14
CA ALA A 756 -2.97 7.64 30.09
C ALA A 756 -3.82 8.29 31.20
N TRP A 757 -5.05 7.78 31.41
CA TRP A 757 -5.96 8.24 32.46
C TRP A 757 -5.39 7.95 33.86
N TYR A 758 -4.72 6.81 34.05
CA TYR A 758 -4.04 6.47 35.30
C TYR A 758 -2.81 7.36 35.55
N ASP A 759 -1.95 7.61 34.56
CA ASP A 759 -0.81 8.54 34.71
C ASP A 759 -1.30 9.99 34.95
N LEU A 760 -2.42 10.41 34.34
CA LEU A 760 -3.06 11.71 34.60
C LEU A 760 -3.65 11.79 36.02
N THR A 761 -4.39 10.76 36.46
CA THR A 761 -4.97 10.70 37.81
C THR A 761 -3.87 10.65 38.88
N SER A 762 -2.81 9.87 38.63
CA SER A 762 -1.64 9.80 39.50
C SER A 762 -0.92 11.15 39.59
N ARG A 763 -0.77 11.89 38.49
CA ARG A 763 -0.27 13.29 38.49
C ARG A 763 -1.18 14.22 39.30
N LEU A 764 -2.51 14.13 39.14
CA LEU A 764 -3.47 14.97 39.86
C LEU A 764 -3.45 14.69 41.38
N GLN A 765 -3.39 13.42 41.79
CA GLN A 765 -3.30 13.00 43.19
C GLN A 765 -1.94 13.35 43.81
N SER A 766 -0.83 13.10 43.10
CA SER A 766 0.52 13.44 43.60
C SER A 766 0.77 14.94 43.70
N ASN A 767 0.14 15.77 42.85
CA ASN A 767 0.17 17.23 42.99
C ASN A 767 -0.50 17.76 44.29
N HIS A 768 -1.27 16.94 45.02
CA HIS A 768 -1.79 17.29 46.35
C HIS A 768 -0.85 16.90 47.51
N VAL A 769 0.30 16.27 47.23
CA VAL A 769 1.31 15.92 48.24
C VAL A 769 2.63 16.59 47.90
N VAL A 770 2.98 17.65 48.64
CA VAL A 770 4.21 18.42 48.42
C VAL A 770 5.44 17.64 48.94
N LEU A 771 5.94 16.71 48.13
CA LEU A 771 7.24 16.05 48.33
C LEU A 771 8.21 16.49 47.23
N GLN A 772 9.22 17.25 47.65
CA GLN A 772 10.17 17.91 46.77
C GLN A 772 11.30 16.94 46.35
N ARG A 773 11.75 17.03 45.08
CA ARG A 773 13.03 16.53 44.53
C ARG A 773 13.18 15.02 44.21
N ARG A 774 12.97 14.69 42.94
CA ARG A 774 14.02 14.18 42.02
C ARG A 774 13.56 14.40 40.57
N ASN A 775 14.48 14.70 39.64
CA ASN A 775 14.12 15.34 38.36
C ASN A 775 14.64 14.59 37.11
N ASP A 776 14.90 13.29 37.25
CA ASP A 776 15.59 12.46 36.24
C ASP A 776 14.68 11.34 35.71
N ALA A 777 13.51 11.71 35.17
CA ALA A 777 12.61 10.80 34.47
C ALA A 777 11.86 11.53 33.32
N PRO A 778 11.61 10.88 32.17
CA PRO A 778 11.02 11.55 31.00
C PRO A 778 9.58 12.00 31.28
N ARG A 779 9.33 13.32 31.14
CA ARG A 779 8.06 13.97 31.51
C ARG A 779 6.86 13.58 30.63
N SER A 780 7.10 13.07 29.42
CA SER A 780 6.05 12.67 28.47
C SER A 780 5.69 11.19 28.61
N TRP A 781 4.41 10.92 28.90
CA TRP A 781 3.80 9.58 28.91
C TRP A 781 4.03 8.84 27.58
N LEU A 782 3.92 9.57 26.47
CA LEU A 782 4.11 9.07 25.10
C LEU A 782 5.55 8.55 24.88
N ASN A 783 6.53 9.07 25.62
CA ASN A 783 7.92 8.60 25.54
C ASN A 783 8.15 7.33 26.38
N LYS A 784 7.47 7.19 27.53
CA LYS A 784 7.47 5.94 28.32
C LYS A 784 6.86 4.79 27.51
N GLN A 785 5.72 5.03 26.86
CA GLN A 785 5.07 4.03 26.00
C GLN A 785 5.96 3.63 24.81
N ARG A 786 6.64 4.58 24.15
CA ARG A 786 7.63 4.24 23.09
C ARG A 786 8.79 3.38 23.61
N GLN A 787 9.28 3.61 24.83
CA GLN A 787 10.29 2.73 25.43
C GLN A 787 9.75 1.35 25.79
N MET A 788 8.50 1.22 26.25
CA MET A 788 7.91 -0.10 26.52
C MET A 788 7.64 -0.91 25.25
N VAL A 789 7.15 -0.28 24.18
CA VAL A 789 6.85 -0.93 22.90
C VAL A 789 8.12 -1.28 22.11
N ASN A 790 9.10 -0.38 22.06
CA ASN A 790 10.35 -0.62 21.32
C ASN A 790 11.40 -1.40 22.15
N GLY A 791 11.21 -1.51 23.47
CA GLY A 791 12.14 -2.19 24.39
C GLY A 791 12.11 -3.72 24.34
N GLN A 792 11.32 -4.31 23.45
CA GLN A 792 11.25 -5.76 23.21
C GLN A 792 12.13 -6.24 22.04
N LEU A 793 12.99 -5.37 21.49
CA LEU A 793 14.12 -5.78 20.65
C LEU A 793 15.27 -6.28 21.54
N PRO A 794 15.91 -7.42 21.22
CA PRO A 794 16.83 -8.10 22.14
C PRO A 794 18.15 -7.32 22.34
N LEU A 795 18.71 -7.41 23.55
CA LEU A 795 20.07 -6.92 23.85
C LEU A 795 21.13 -7.78 23.14
N ARG A 796 21.39 -7.47 21.88
CA ARG A 796 22.62 -7.79 21.15
C ARG A 796 23.05 -6.54 20.37
N ASP A 797 23.93 -5.75 21.00
CA ASP A 797 25.04 -4.98 20.40
C ASP A 797 25.52 -3.87 21.36
N SER A 798 26.23 -4.28 22.40
CA SER A 798 26.95 -3.36 23.31
C SER A 798 28.29 -3.94 23.78
N LEU A 799 29.03 -4.58 22.87
CA LEU A 799 30.31 -5.25 23.18
C LEU A 799 31.42 -4.93 22.16
N TYR A 800 31.36 -3.73 21.58
CA TYR A 800 32.43 -3.13 20.77
C TYR A 800 32.65 -1.66 21.16
N LEU A 801 33.16 -1.43 22.37
CA LEU A 801 33.77 -0.14 22.78
C LEU A 801 34.51 -0.25 24.13
N TYR A 802 35.54 -1.09 24.21
CA TYR A 802 36.80 -0.85 24.94
C TYR A 802 37.88 -1.85 24.49
#